data_AF-A0A401KQH3-F1
#
_entry.id   AF-A0A401KQH3-F1
#
_cell.length_a   1.000
_cell.length_b   1.000
_cell.length_c   1.000
_cell.angle_alpha   90.00
_cell.angle_beta   90.00
_cell.angle_gamma   90.00
#
_symmetry.space_group_name_H-M   'P 1'
#
loop_
_entity.id
_entity.type
_entity.pdbx_description
1 polymer ?
#
loop_
_entity_poly.entity_id
_entity_poly.type
_entity_poly.pdbx_seq_one_letter_code
_entity_poly.pdbx_strand_id
1 'polypeptide(L)'
;MSIPTQYDTIIIGSGQGGTPLARALALANHKTALIEREHIGGCCVNDGCTPTKTMIASGRVAYLAKRGRMYGVQMANTSGSIEGDNGNEVVIDMKKIRQRKRDIVDSFRTGGEKRLRDAGVDVIMGEASFVDAKTMVIMDGRNGNERVVRGDRIVINTGCRPGKVILDGLERVPNERVLDSTSIMELGEVPRHLVVVGGGYIGVEFGQLFRRLGARVTVLQRGKQLLPREDKELADMLLEIFRDDGIEVMLETTPVEIENASEDVFNVAVETRQGREAVKGATHILFASGRVPNTERLNAAAAGVKMDKRGYVVTNEFLETSSPSIYAMGDVKGPPSFTHISYDDFRVLRPTLLGSTSADERLSIRDRIVPYVAYTDPQFGHVGLHEDEARERFPGRKILTAQMPMGYVARALETDETRGAMKAVVDGETGQILGFTCLGVEGGEIMSIVQTAMMGNLHYQKLQDAVAFSQLFSTTNLSNLLLILLMANLIRHRPFLTGALTIVTVSSAVAYLTKRRLNQSCPTIAITEIPKASACRNLIETPCEANTPTPWGVTKSTLLSSWSGGDKVYWVPSFVAVQAEVPVSQLSQYGLFSHDGVDQKDDAHILSKNLVAAFIDARDTGLETSVLDRDVPPLSFTPSSRLFGRPSKMGAFMLGTWDAESGINVRPSDLPSDASKPVTEFGPNEEAVRNGSAVDTAGAVMYWMFPKALVEGVDKAASYGLPWRLMDGGFQEFIVERVSDEKARVTYVTIECTNLHPLGQQQRDFKMLPWLLYEAHVLYAQILWSKTLRRLQRSQTTLE
;
A
#
# COMPACT_ATOMS: atom_id res chain seq x y z
N MET A 1 -33.94 33.87 50.52
CA MET A 1 -33.26 33.00 49.54
C MET A 1 -34.32 32.44 48.63
N SER A 2 -34.18 32.61 47.31
CA SER A 2 -35.09 31.99 46.33
C SER A 2 -35.04 30.47 46.47
N ILE A 3 -36.19 29.80 46.40
CA ILE A 3 -36.27 28.33 46.40
C ILE A 3 -35.46 27.81 45.19
N PRO A 4 -34.49 26.90 45.37
CA PRO A 4 -33.67 26.41 44.28
C PRO A 4 -34.54 25.67 43.26
N THR A 5 -34.28 25.89 41.96
CA THR A 5 -35.02 25.15 40.92
C THR A 5 -34.58 23.68 40.95
N GLN A 6 -35.53 22.77 41.15
CA GLN A 6 -35.29 21.32 41.14
C GLN A 6 -35.27 20.75 39.71
N TYR A 7 -34.33 19.85 39.44
CA TYR A 7 -34.18 19.07 38.21
C TYR A 7 -33.93 17.59 38.53
N ASP A 8 -34.33 16.70 37.62
CA ASP A 8 -34.02 15.27 37.72
C ASP A 8 -32.55 15.04 37.40
N THR A 9 -32.00 15.77 36.43
CA THR A 9 -30.58 15.69 36.06
C THR A 9 -30.02 17.04 35.67
N ILE A 10 -28.84 17.35 36.20
CA ILE A 10 -28.04 18.52 35.82
C ILE A 10 -26.77 18.04 35.11
N ILE A 11 -26.48 18.61 33.95
CA ILE A 11 -25.26 18.35 33.20
C ILE A 11 -24.43 19.62 33.18
N ILE A 12 -23.17 19.53 33.60
CA ILE A 12 -22.23 20.66 33.61
C ILE A 12 -21.29 20.52 32.41
N GLY A 13 -21.44 21.39 31.42
CA GLY A 13 -20.64 21.44 30.20
C GLY A 13 -21.32 20.81 28.98
N SER A 14 -21.41 21.59 27.92
CA SER A 14 -22.12 21.25 26.67
C SER A 14 -21.28 20.51 25.63
N GLY A 15 -20.17 19.89 26.06
CA GLY A 15 -19.29 19.12 25.18
C GLY A 15 -19.97 17.93 24.48
N GLN A 16 -19.16 17.12 23.80
CA GLN A 16 -19.64 16.09 22.87
C GLN A 16 -20.46 14.97 23.54
N GLY A 17 -20.23 14.67 24.82
CA GLY A 17 -21.12 13.82 25.62
C GLY A 17 -22.31 14.58 26.23
N GLY A 18 -22.11 15.81 26.69
CA GLY A 18 -23.10 16.60 27.46
C GLY A 18 -24.34 16.97 26.67
N THR A 19 -24.15 17.52 25.47
CA THR A 19 -25.27 17.94 24.59
C THR A 19 -26.20 16.78 24.20
N PRO A 20 -25.71 15.63 23.67
CA PRO A 20 -26.60 14.52 23.33
C PRO A 20 -27.22 13.86 24.57
N LEU A 21 -26.53 13.84 25.71
CA LEU A 21 -27.09 13.32 26.96
C LEU A 21 -28.26 14.17 27.44
N ALA A 22 -28.09 15.49 27.49
CA ALA A 22 -29.13 16.42 27.92
C ALA A 22 -30.40 16.27 27.06
N ARG A 23 -30.19 16.22 25.74
CA ARG A 23 -31.27 16.00 24.77
C ARG A 23 -31.98 14.65 24.99
N ALA A 24 -31.23 13.56 25.20
CA ALA A 24 -31.82 12.23 25.38
C ALA A 24 -32.68 12.16 26.65
N LEU A 25 -32.24 12.78 27.75
CA LEU A 25 -32.98 12.81 29.01
C LEU A 25 -34.25 13.67 28.90
N ALA A 26 -34.15 14.86 28.29
CA ALA A 26 -35.32 15.72 28.11
C ALA A 26 -36.39 15.08 27.20
N LEU A 27 -35.98 14.39 26.13
CA LEU A 27 -36.90 13.62 25.27
C LEU A 27 -37.56 12.43 25.98
N ALA A 28 -36.95 11.95 27.07
CA ALA A 28 -37.54 10.95 27.95
C ALA A 28 -38.37 11.57 29.09
N ASN A 29 -38.72 12.87 28.99
CA ASN A 29 -39.48 13.65 29.96
C ASN A 29 -38.79 13.85 31.31
N HIS A 30 -37.46 13.67 31.39
CA HIS A 30 -36.70 14.09 32.58
C HIS A 30 -36.50 15.60 32.55
N LYS A 31 -36.82 16.29 33.64
CA LYS A 31 -36.54 17.71 33.80
C LYS A 31 -35.03 17.92 33.87
N THR A 32 -34.45 18.40 32.77
CA THR A 32 -33.00 18.40 32.56
C THR A 32 -32.45 19.82 32.41
N ALA A 33 -31.43 20.15 33.20
CA ALA A 33 -30.64 21.36 33.02
C ALA A 33 -29.29 21.05 32.35
N LEU A 34 -28.91 21.86 31.37
CA LEU A 34 -27.55 21.88 30.82
C LEU A 34 -26.91 23.23 31.12
N ILE A 35 -25.81 23.22 31.87
CA ILE A 35 -25.11 24.43 32.28
C ILE A 35 -23.86 24.59 31.40
N GLU A 36 -23.73 25.73 30.73
CA GLU A 36 -22.60 26.05 29.85
C GLU A 36 -22.14 27.48 30.11
N ARG A 37 -20.83 27.71 30.22
CA ARG A 37 -20.30 29.04 30.58
C ARG A 37 -20.02 29.92 29.37
N GLU A 38 -19.68 29.34 28.21
CA GLU A 38 -19.19 30.09 27.05
C GLU A 38 -20.07 29.84 25.81
N HIS A 39 -19.88 28.68 25.16
CA HIS A 39 -20.51 28.36 23.88
C HIS A 39 -20.98 26.90 23.85
N ILE A 40 -22.18 26.69 23.32
CA ILE A 40 -22.76 25.35 23.17
C ILE A 40 -21.91 24.50 22.20
N GLY A 41 -21.72 23.22 22.56
CA GLY A 41 -20.94 22.25 21.79
C GLY A 41 -19.52 22.02 22.34
N GLY A 42 -19.11 22.83 23.32
CA GLY A 42 -17.80 22.76 23.98
C GLY A 42 -16.61 22.98 23.03
N CYS A 43 -15.42 22.59 23.49
CA CYS A 43 -14.17 22.79 22.75
C CYS A 43 -14.17 22.17 21.35
N CYS A 44 -14.72 20.96 21.16
CA CYS A 44 -14.70 20.29 19.85
C CYS A 44 -15.32 21.11 18.71
N VAL A 45 -16.47 21.75 18.98
CA VAL A 45 -17.19 22.54 17.97
C VAL A 45 -16.57 23.93 17.83
N ASN A 46 -16.20 24.57 18.95
CA ASN A 46 -15.86 25.98 18.96
C ASN A 46 -14.36 26.23 18.72
N ASP A 47 -13.49 25.45 19.37
CA ASP A 47 -12.05 25.75 19.50
C ASP A 47 -11.16 24.50 19.35
N GLY A 48 -11.63 23.50 18.61
CA GLY A 48 -11.00 22.17 18.56
C GLY A 48 -11.17 21.52 17.20
N CYS A 49 -11.82 20.36 17.17
CA CYS A 49 -11.87 19.51 15.98
C CYS A 49 -12.49 20.22 14.77
N THR A 50 -13.71 20.76 14.87
CA THR A 50 -14.40 21.40 13.74
C THR A 50 -13.58 22.53 13.11
N PRO A 51 -13.11 23.55 13.86
CA PRO A 51 -12.35 24.63 13.26
C PRO A 51 -10.98 24.18 12.75
N THR A 52 -10.26 23.34 13.51
CA THR A 52 -8.94 22.85 13.10
C THR A 52 -9.03 22.05 11.81
N LYS A 53 -9.98 21.10 11.69
CA LYS A 53 -10.13 20.25 10.49
C LYS A 53 -10.63 21.06 9.30
N THR A 54 -11.43 22.09 9.55
CA THR A 54 -11.82 23.07 8.52
C THR A 54 -10.59 23.79 7.96
N MET A 55 -9.67 24.26 8.81
CA MET A 55 -8.46 24.95 8.37
C MET A 55 -7.44 24.01 7.74
N ILE A 56 -7.25 22.79 8.27
CA ILE A 56 -6.42 21.74 7.66
C ILE A 56 -6.87 21.45 6.23
N ALA A 57 -8.19 21.37 5.98
CA ALA A 57 -8.70 21.21 4.63
C ALA A 57 -8.29 22.37 3.69
N SER A 58 -8.30 23.62 4.18
CA SER A 58 -7.80 24.77 3.41
C SER A 58 -6.29 24.68 3.16
N GLY A 59 -5.50 24.28 4.16
CA GLY A 59 -4.06 24.04 4.02
C GLY A 59 -3.74 22.92 3.03
N ARG A 60 -4.54 21.84 3.00
CA ARG A 60 -4.43 20.76 2.03
C ARG A 60 -4.70 21.24 0.60
N VAL A 61 -5.72 22.08 0.40
CA VAL A 61 -6.00 22.68 -0.91
C VAL A 61 -4.83 23.55 -1.37
N ALA A 62 -4.26 24.38 -0.48
CA ALA A 62 -3.08 25.20 -0.80
C ALA A 62 -1.88 24.34 -1.20
N TYR A 63 -1.63 23.26 -0.46
CA TYR A 63 -0.55 22.32 -0.74
C TYR A 63 -0.72 21.61 -2.10
N LEU A 64 -1.92 21.10 -2.40
CA LEU A 64 -2.22 20.46 -3.68
C LEU A 64 -2.14 21.45 -4.85
N ALA A 65 -2.65 22.67 -4.68
CA ALA A 65 -2.55 23.72 -5.70
C ALA A 65 -1.08 24.02 -6.04
N LYS A 66 -0.23 24.15 -5.00
CA LYS A 66 1.21 24.35 -5.15
C LYS A 66 1.89 23.17 -5.86
N ARG A 67 1.50 21.94 -5.53
CA ARG A 67 1.96 20.70 -6.17
C ARG A 67 1.37 20.45 -7.56
N GLY A 68 0.39 21.22 -8.00
CA GLY A 68 -0.40 20.98 -9.22
C GLY A 68 0.44 20.71 -10.48
N ARG A 69 1.62 21.33 -10.61
CA ARG A 69 2.53 21.10 -11.75
C ARG A 69 2.99 19.65 -11.88
N MET A 70 3.20 18.95 -10.77
CA MET A 70 3.56 17.52 -10.77
C MET A 70 2.42 16.65 -11.33
N TYR A 71 1.19 17.15 -11.27
CA TYR A 71 0.01 16.53 -11.84
C TYR A 71 -0.34 17.08 -13.25
N GLY A 72 0.53 17.90 -13.85
CA GLY A 72 0.25 18.55 -15.14
C GLY A 72 -0.78 19.69 -15.07
N VAL A 73 -1.12 20.19 -13.87
CA VAL A 73 -2.08 21.28 -13.66
C VAL A 73 -1.32 22.59 -13.45
N GLN A 74 -1.46 23.52 -14.40
CA GLN A 74 -0.82 24.83 -14.38
C GLN A 74 -1.83 25.96 -14.16
N MET A 75 -1.43 26.97 -13.38
CA MET A 75 -2.23 28.18 -13.17
C MET A 75 -1.81 29.25 -14.18
N ALA A 76 -2.78 29.86 -14.86
CA ALA A 76 -2.58 30.78 -16.00
C ALA A 76 -1.61 31.95 -15.74
N ASN A 77 -1.47 32.38 -14.49
CA ASN A 77 -0.63 33.53 -14.11
C ASN A 77 0.77 33.14 -13.60
N THR A 78 1.16 31.87 -13.67
CA THR A 78 2.50 31.44 -13.22
C THR A 78 3.49 31.60 -14.36
N SER A 79 4.06 32.79 -14.52
CA SER A 79 5.04 33.09 -15.57
C SER A 79 6.39 32.43 -15.28
N GLY A 80 6.71 31.33 -15.97
CA GLY A 80 8.03 30.70 -15.91
C GLY A 80 8.14 29.56 -16.92
N SER A 81 9.35 29.34 -17.46
CA SER A 81 9.68 28.19 -18.30
C SER A 81 9.36 26.87 -17.58
N ILE A 82 9.10 25.81 -18.37
CA ILE A 82 8.85 24.43 -17.90
C ILE A 82 10.08 23.84 -17.17
N GLU A 83 11.23 24.50 -17.29
CA GLU A 83 12.49 24.10 -16.68
C GLU A 83 12.57 24.60 -15.23
N GLY A 84 11.94 23.85 -14.30
CA GLY A 84 12.14 24.03 -12.86
C GLY A 84 11.02 23.44 -11.99
N ASP A 85 11.40 22.77 -10.91
CA ASP A 85 10.54 22.07 -9.93
C ASP A 85 9.78 23.00 -8.96
N ASN A 86 9.67 24.30 -9.28
CA ASN A 86 9.23 25.33 -8.34
C ASN A 86 7.70 25.45 -8.16
N GLY A 87 6.92 24.38 -8.36
CA GLY A 87 5.47 24.34 -8.11
C GLY A 87 4.64 25.48 -8.74
N ASN A 88 3.34 25.57 -8.42
CA ASN A 88 2.52 26.73 -8.75
C ASN A 88 2.67 27.82 -7.67
N GLU A 89 2.56 29.09 -8.08
CA GLU A 89 2.42 30.20 -7.15
C GLU A 89 0.99 30.22 -6.58
N VAL A 90 0.87 30.29 -5.24
CA VAL A 90 -0.42 30.25 -4.54
C VAL A 90 -0.49 31.41 -3.56
N VAL A 91 -1.52 32.25 -3.71
CA VAL A 91 -1.82 33.37 -2.80
C VAL A 91 -2.79 32.90 -1.72
N ILE A 92 -2.45 33.14 -0.46
CA ILE A 92 -3.26 32.73 0.70
C ILE A 92 -4.00 33.93 1.29
N ASP A 93 -5.33 33.89 1.27
CA ASP A 93 -6.19 34.81 2.01
C ASP A 93 -6.57 34.19 3.36
N MET A 94 -5.77 34.49 4.38
CA MET A 94 -5.99 33.98 5.73
C MET A 94 -7.29 34.50 6.35
N LYS A 95 -7.74 35.70 5.99
CA LYS A 95 -9.01 36.27 6.49
C LYS A 95 -10.19 35.45 5.97
N LYS A 96 -10.17 35.05 4.70
CA LYS A 96 -11.19 34.17 4.11
C LYS A 96 -11.17 32.76 4.71
N ILE A 97 -9.99 32.19 4.97
CA ILE A 97 -9.85 30.90 5.67
C ILE A 97 -10.48 30.98 7.07
N ARG A 98 -10.13 32.02 7.84
CA ARG A 98 -10.69 32.27 9.17
C ARG A 98 -12.21 32.47 9.12
N GLN A 99 -12.71 33.23 8.15
CA GLN A 99 -14.16 33.45 8.02
C GLN A 99 -14.91 32.15 7.71
N ARG A 100 -14.43 31.36 6.74
CA ARG A 100 -15.01 30.03 6.44
C ARG A 100 -15.06 29.15 7.69
N LYS A 101 -14.01 29.19 8.52
CA LYS A 101 -13.96 28.49 9.81
C LYS A 101 -15.04 28.99 10.77
N ARG A 102 -15.20 30.31 10.92
CA ARG A 102 -16.26 30.90 11.77
C ARG A 102 -17.66 30.49 11.30
N ASP A 103 -17.93 30.56 10.00
CA ASP A 103 -19.25 30.23 9.45
C ASP A 103 -19.67 28.78 9.76
N ILE A 104 -18.74 27.82 9.67
CA ILE A 104 -19.01 26.41 10.00
C ILE A 104 -19.23 26.24 11.51
N VAL A 105 -18.41 26.88 12.35
CA VAL A 105 -18.58 26.85 13.81
C VAL A 105 -19.95 27.42 14.19
N ASP A 106 -20.33 28.58 13.62
CA ASP A 106 -21.62 29.23 13.87
C ASP A 106 -22.80 28.36 13.45
N SER A 107 -22.71 27.71 12.30
CA SER A 107 -23.72 26.76 11.82
C SER A 107 -23.91 25.59 12.81
N PHE A 108 -22.81 24.99 13.27
CA PHE A 108 -22.85 23.83 14.15
C PHE A 108 -23.36 24.21 15.54
N ARG A 109 -22.89 25.33 16.08
CA ARG A 109 -23.31 25.89 17.37
C ARG A 109 -24.80 26.22 17.37
N THR A 110 -25.26 27.00 16.39
CA THR A 110 -26.68 27.39 16.26
C THR A 110 -27.58 26.17 16.09
N GLY A 111 -27.14 25.18 15.29
CA GLY A 111 -27.87 23.92 15.14
C GLY A 111 -27.93 23.10 16.43
N GLY A 112 -26.85 23.05 17.21
CA GLY A 112 -26.79 22.40 18.53
C GLY A 112 -27.76 23.04 19.53
N GLU A 113 -27.71 24.37 19.64
CA GLU A 113 -28.62 25.15 20.47
C GLU A 113 -30.10 24.92 20.12
N LYS A 114 -30.44 24.95 18.83
CA LYS A 114 -31.80 24.70 18.38
C LYS A 114 -32.26 23.30 18.80
N ARG A 115 -31.45 22.27 18.59
CA ARG A 115 -31.81 20.88 18.98
C ARG A 115 -32.00 20.70 20.48
N LEU A 116 -31.28 21.46 21.31
CA LEU A 116 -31.47 21.44 22.77
C LEU A 116 -32.79 22.11 23.16
N ARG A 117 -33.09 23.29 22.60
CA ARG A 117 -34.35 24.01 22.81
C ARG A 117 -35.56 23.18 22.36
N ASP A 118 -35.51 22.62 21.16
CA ASP A 118 -36.59 21.79 20.59
C ASP A 118 -36.84 20.51 21.43
N ALA A 119 -35.84 20.03 22.15
CA ALA A 119 -35.96 18.88 23.05
C ALA A 119 -36.47 19.23 24.46
N GLY A 120 -36.64 20.51 24.78
CA GLY A 120 -37.10 20.96 26.10
C GLY A 120 -36.01 21.00 27.18
N VAL A 121 -34.72 21.05 26.81
CA VAL A 121 -33.62 21.20 27.77
C VAL A 121 -33.58 22.64 28.30
N ASP A 122 -33.51 22.82 29.63
CA ASP A 122 -33.24 24.12 30.23
C ASP A 122 -31.74 24.43 30.13
N VAL A 123 -31.36 25.23 29.12
CA VAL A 123 -29.97 25.64 28.90
C VAL A 123 -29.68 26.89 29.73
N ILE A 124 -28.82 26.73 30.74
CA ILE A 124 -28.45 27.80 31.67
C ILE A 124 -27.04 28.26 31.32
N MET A 125 -26.91 29.50 30.88
CA MET A 125 -25.60 30.08 30.61
C MET A 125 -24.97 30.59 31.90
N GLY A 126 -23.82 30.04 32.30
CA GLY A 126 -23.09 30.45 33.49
C GLY A 126 -22.07 29.42 33.96
N GLU A 127 -21.30 29.80 34.97
CA GLU A 127 -20.29 28.96 35.61
C GLU A 127 -20.88 28.27 36.85
N ALA A 128 -20.86 26.94 36.86
CA ALA A 128 -21.39 26.14 37.97
C ALA A 128 -20.32 25.85 39.03
N SER A 129 -20.72 25.92 40.30
CA SER A 129 -19.91 25.50 41.45
C SER A 129 -20.77 24.73 42.46
N PHE A 130 -20.25 23.62 42.98
CA PHE A 130 -20.94 22.82 43.98
C PHE A 130 -21.03 23.55 45.32
N VAL A 131 -22.22 23.54 45.90
CA VAL A 131 -22.47 23.95 47.30
C VAL A 131 -22.50 22.71 48.19
N ASP A 132 -23.13 21.64 47.70
CA ASP A 132 -23.15 20.30 48.28
C ASP A 132 -23.31 19.24 47.16
N ALA A 133 -23.51 17.97 47.50
CA ALA A 133 -23.63 16.87 46.53
C ALA A 133 -24.83 16.95 45.58
N LYS A 134 -25.84 17.79 45.85
CA LYS A 134 -27.06 17.95 45.03
C LYS A 134 -27.34 19.39 44.63
N THR A 135 -26.77 20.36 45.32
CA THR A 135 -27.03 21.79 45.13
C THR A 135 -25.82 22.46 44.52
N MET A 136 -26.05 23.31 43.52
CA MET A 136 -25.00 24.11 42.89
C MET A 136 -25.46 25.54 42.64
N VAL A 137 -24.48 26.44 42.71
CA VAL A 137 -24.63 27.84 42.35
C VAL A 137 -24.14 28.04 40.93
N ILE A 138 -24.87 28.82 40.15
CA ILE A 138 -24.55 29.18 38.77
C ILE A 138 -24.38 30.69 38.73
N MET A 139 -23.20 31.14 38.33
CA MET A 139 -22.89 32.55 38.11
C MET A 139 -22.98 32.85 36.62
N ASP A 140 -23.96 33.67 36.21
CA ASP A 140 -24.05 34.14 34.82
C ASP A 140 -22.94 35.17 34.57
N GLY A 141 -21.97 34.81 33.72
CA GLY A 141 -20.83 35.65 33.40
C GLY A 141 -21.18 36.95 32.68
N ARG A 142 -22.39 37.11 32.15
CA ARG A 142 -22.80 38.30 31.39
C ARG A 142 -23.41 39.41 32.26
N ASN A 143 -24.12 39.05 33.32
CA ASN A 143 -24.83 40.00 34.18
C ASN A 143 -24.46 39.86 35.67
N GLY A 144 -23.65 38.87 36.05
CA GLY A 144 -23.24 38.60 37.42
C GLY A 144 -24.35 38.02 38.30
N ASN A 145 -25.51 37.65 37.73
CA ASN A 145 -26.61 37.10 38.49
C ASN A 145 -26.29 35.69 38.99
N GLU A 146 -26.65 35.45 40.24
CA GLU A 146 -26.54 34.16 40.88
C GLU A 146 -27.86 33.37 40.74
N ARG A 147 -27.77 32.10 40.34
CA ARG A 147 -28.90 31.17 40.33
C ARG A 147 -28.52 29.91 41.10
N VAL A 148 -29.38 29.50 42.04
CA VAL A 148 -29.22 28.23 42.76
C VAL A 148 -30.13 27.17 42.16
N VAL A 149 -29.56 26.01 41.84
CA VAL A 149 -30.29 24.85 41.30
C VAL A 149 -29.96 23.59 42.10
N ARG A 150 -30.90 22.64 42.09
CA ARG A 150 -30.76 21.35 42.75
C ARG A 150 -31.07 20.23 41.78
N GLY A 151 -30.23 19.18 41.78
CA GLY A 151 -30.35 18.03 40.89
C GLY A 151 -30.34 16.72 41.65
N ASP A 152 -31.19 15.77 41.26
CA ASP A 152 -31.14 14.41 41.82
C ASP A 152 -29.93 13.63 41.30
N ARG A 153 -29.52 13.90 40.07
CA ARG A 153 -28.30 13.37 39.44
C ARG A 153 -27.50 14.49 38.80
N ILE A 154 -26.18 14.40 38.85
CA ILE A 154 -25.28 15.42 38.30
C ILE A 154 -24.24 14.75 37.41
N VAL A 155 -24.00 15.30 36.22
CA VAL A 155 -22.99 14.80 35.29
C VAL A 155 -21.98 15.90 34.98
N ILE A 156 -20.72 15.68 35.35
CA ILE A 156 -19.60 16.59 35.12
C ILE A 156 -19.01 16.30 33.74
N ASN A 157 -19.05 17.27 32.84
CA ASN A 157 -18.51 17.20 31.49
C ASN A 157 -17.84 18.55 31.12
N THR A 158 -17.08 19.12 32.05
CA THR A 158 -16.43 20.44 31.88
C THR A 158 -15.22 20.42 30.95
N GLY A 159 -14.77 19.23 30.53
CA GLY A 159 -13.67 19.04 29.59
C GLY A 159 -12.33 19.57 30.11
N CYS A 160 -11.47 19.95 29.16
CA CYS A 160 -10.12 20.48 29.41
C CYS A 160 -9.88 21.77 28.62
N ARG A 161 -8.81 22.49 28.99
CA ARG A 161 -8.28 23.68 28.30
C ARG A 161 -6.77 23.53 28.04
N PRO A 162 -6.17 24.33 27.15
CA PRO A 162 -4.71 24.40 27.02
C PRO A 162 -4.03 24.67 28.37
N GLY A 163 -2.89 24.03 28.60
CA GLY A 163 -2.11 24.24 29.82
C GLY A 163 -1.57 25.67 29.91
N LYS A 164 -1.39 26.18 31.14
CA LYS A 164 -0.73 27.48 31.35
C LYS A 164 0.69 27.44 30.82
N VAL A 165 1.09 28.51 30.17
CA VAL A 165 2.43 28.72 29.65
C VAL A 165 3.30 29.33 30.74
N ILE A 166 4.48 28.76 30.96
CA ILE A 166 5.52 29.35 31.81
C ILE A 166 6.79 29.35 30.97
N LEU A 167 7.19 30.54 30.52
CA LEU A 167 8.42 30.79 29.77
C LEU A 167 8.90 32.19 30.13
N ASP A 168 10.17 32.33 30.52
CA ASP A 168 10.70 33.62 30.94
C ASP A 168 10.82 34.58 29.74
N GLY A 169 10.48 35.85 29.93
CA GLY A 169 10.52 36.85 28.86
C GLY A 169 9.28 36.88 27.97
N LEU A 170 8.26 36.04 28.24
CA LEU A 170 7.02 36.00 27.45
C LEU A 170 6.24 37.33 27.52
N GLU A 171 6.35 38.07 28.62
CA GLU A 171 5.76 39.39 28.82
C GLU A 171 6.28 40.46 27.85
N ARG A 172 7.41 40.19 27.18
CA ARG A 172 8.01 41.04 26.16
C ARG A 172 7.40 40.83 24.77
N VAL A 173 6.63 39.76 24.58
CA VAL A 173 5.98 39.40 23.32
C VAL A 173 4.51 39.84 23.36
N PRO A 174 3.99 40.52 22.33
CA PRO A 174 2.57 40.85 22.26
C PRO A 174 1.69 39.60 22.41
N ASN A 175 0.62 39.71 23.20
CA ASN A 175 -0.27 38.58 23.49
C ASN A 175 -0.86 37.95 22.22
N GLU A 176 -1.07 38.71 21.14
CA GLU A 176 -1.58 38.17 19.87
C GLU A 176 -0.59 37.23 19.16
N ARG A 177 0.68 37.24 19.57
CA ARG A 177 1.77 36.40 19.03
C ARG A 177 2.14 35.23 19.94
N VAL A 178 1.54 35.19 21.14
CA VAL A 178 1.63 34.08 22.09
C VAL A 178 0.35 33.25 21.97
N LEU A 179 0.47 32.12 21.30
CA LEU A 179 -0.68 31.36 20.81
C LEU A 179 -0.89 30.07 21.60
N ASP A 180 -2.14 29.68 21.72
CA ASP A 180 -2.58 28.35 22.08
C ASP A 180 -3.42 27.74 20.94
N SER A 181 -3.97 26.55 21.16
CA SER A 181 -4.79 25.88 20.14
C SER A 181 -6.05 26.66 19.75
N THR A 182 -6.51 27.58 20.59
CA THR A 182 -7.70 28.42 20.36
C THR A 182 -7.32 29.68 19.59
N SER A 183 -6.37 30.47 20.10
CA SER A 183 -6.02 31.78 19.52
C SER A 183 -5.37 31.67 18.14
N ILE A 184 -4.63 30.60 17.86
CA ILE A 184 -3.99 30.39 16.56
C ILE A 184 -4.99 30.31 15.39
N MET A 185 -6.20 29.82 15.64
CA MET A 185 -7.25 29.71 14.62
C MET A 185 -7.91 31.06 14.29
N GLU A 186 -7.65 32.09 15.09
CA GLU A 186 -8.16 33.45 14.90
C GLU A 186 -7.18 34.39 14.19
N LEU A 187 -5.98 33.91 13.83
CA LEU A 187 -5.01 34.72 13.09
C LEU A 187 -5.59 35.25 11.77
N GLY A 188 -5.36 36.54 11.52
CA GLY A 188 -5.77 37.23 10.29
C GLY A 188 -4.74 37.19 9.17
N GLU A 189 -3.56 36.65 9.45
CA GLU A 189 -2.40 36.55 8.57
C GLU A 189 -1.65 35.24 8.83
N VAL A 190 -0.85 34.81 7.86
CA VAL A 190 0.05 33.66 8.03
C VAL A 190 1.33 34.15 8.71
N PRO A 191 1.75 33.57 9.85
CA PRO A 191 3.01 33.92 10.49
C PRO A 191 4.20 33.78 9.54
N ARG A 192 5.10 34.77 9.53
CA ARG A 192 6.39 34.63 8.82
C ARG A 192 7.21 33.46 9.38
N HIS A 193 7.28 33.33 10.71
CA HIS A 193 7.95 32.24 11.40
C HIS A 193 7.18 31.84 12.67
N LEU A 194 6.66 30.62 12.68
CA LEU A 194 5.93 30.02 13.81
C LEU A 194 6.81 29.01 14.55
N VAL A 195 7.06 29.24 15.84
CA VAL A 195 7.68 28.27 16.73
C VAL A 195 6.58 27.48 17.44
N VAL A 196 6.59 26.15 17.34
CA VAL A 196 5.61 25.27 17.98
C VAL A 196 6.27 24.52 19.14
N VAL A 197 5.79 24.75 20.36
CA VAL A 197 6.28 24.09 21.58
C VAL A 197 5.40 22.88 21.90
N GLY A 198 5.89 21.70 21.56
CA GLY A 198 5.25 20.40 21.78
C GLY A 198 4.96 19.66 20.49
N GLY A 199 5.59 18.50 20.29
CA GLY A 199 5.43 17.59 19.15
C GLY A 199 4.36 16.51 19.36
N GLY A 200 3.27 16.83 20.08
CA GLY A 200 2.08 15.98 20.19
C GLY A 200 1.08 16.25 19.06
N TYR A 201 -0.07 15.55 19.03
CA TYR A 201 -1.04 15.63 17.93
C TYR A 201 -1.43 17.06 17.54
N ILE A 202 -1.74 17.92 18.52
CA ILE A 202 -2.13 19.33 18.27
C ILE A 202 -0.98 20.11 17.62
N GLY A 203 0.23 19.96 18.13
CA GLY A 203 1.40 20.69 17.64
C GLY A 203 1.78 20.29 16.22
N VAL A 204 1.75 18.99 15.90
CA VAL A 204 2.05 18.51 14.55
C VAL A 204 0.98 18.93 13.54
N GLU A 205 -0.31 18.89 13.90
CA GLU A 205 -1.41 19.34 13.05
C GLU A 205 -1.26 20.83 12.68
N PHE A 206 -1.08 21.71 13.68
CA PHE A 206 -0.92 23.15 13.42
C PHE A 206 0.41 23.47 12.74
N GLY A 207 1.50 22.81 13.13
CA GLY A 207 2.80 23.00 12.50
C GLY A 207 2.74 22.73 11.00
N GLN A 208 2.14 21.60 10.59
CA GLN A 208 2.02 21.28 9.18
C GLN A 208 1.01 22.15 8.45
N LEU A 209 -0.13 22.50 9.08
CA LEU A 209 -1.11 23.42 8.52
C LEU A 209 -0.45 24.76 8.15
N PHE A 210 0.22 25.41 9.10
CA PHE A 210 0.81 26.73 8.84
C PHE A 210 1.99 26.64 7.87
N ARG A 211 2.75 25.55 7.88
CA ARG A 211 3.78 25.31 6.88
C ARG A 211 3.19 25.32 5.46
N ARG A 212 2.05 24.64 5.26
CA ARG A 212 1.36 24.56 3.96
C ARG A 212 0.72 25.86 3.52
N LEU A 213 0.34 26.70 4.48
CA LEU A 213 -0.13 28.07 4.22
C LEU A 213 1.03 29.04 3.94
N GLY A 214 2.29 28.61 4.06
CA GLY A 214 3.48 29.37 3.67
C GLY A 214 4.36 29.86 4.82
N ALA A 215 4.03 29.56 6.07
CA ALA A 215 4.88 29.92 7.21
C ALA A 215 6.21 29.14 7.18
N ARG A 216 7.29 29.75 7.68
CA ARG A 216 8.42 29.00 8.24
C ARG A 216 7.96 28.42 9.58
N VAL A 217 8.26 27.14 9.84
CA VAL A 217 7.84 26.47 11.08
C VAL A 217 9.01 25.74 11.72
N THR A 218 9.18 25.94 13.02
CA THR A 218 10.12 25.19 13.86
C THR A 218 9.36 24.52 15.01
N VAL A 219 9.42 23.20 15.11
CA VAL A 219 8.79 22.41 16.17
C VAL A 219 9.83 22.03 17.21
N LEU A 220 9.60 22.45 18.45
CA LEU A 220 10.40 22.11 19.62
C LEU A 220 9.73 20.98 20.39
N GLN A 221 10.43 19.88 20.57
CA GLN A 221 9.92 18.70 21.25
C GLN A 221 10.92 18.22 22.30
N ARG A 222 10.49 18.17 23.56
CA ARG A 222 11.33 17.71 24.67
C ARG A 222 11.69 16.22 24.57
N GLY A 223 10.81 15.42 23.98
CA GLY A 223 11.02 13.98 23.82
C GLY A 223 11.99 13.61 22.70
N LYS A 224 12.33 12.32 22.62
CA LYS A 224 13.18 11.72 21.58
C LYS A 224 12.48 11.52 20.24
N GLN A 225 11.17 11.73 20.18
CA GLN A 225 10.36 11.56 18.98
C GLN A 225 9.15 12.50 19.00
N LEU A 226 8.60 12.76 17.81
CA LEU A 226 7.24 13.25 17.66
C LEU A 226 6.25 12.14 18.06
N LEU A 227 5.06 12.54 18.48
CA LEU A 227 4.01 11.61 18.92
C LEU A 227 4.54 10.52 19.90
N PRO A 228 4.89 10.88 21.15
CA PRO A 228 5.65 10.02 22.06
C PRO A 228 5.02 8.67 22.46
N ARG A 229 3.76 8.43 22.10
CA ARG A 229 3.04 7.19 22.40
C ARG A 229 3.01 6.21 21.24
N GLU A 230 3.40 6.65 20.05
CA GLU A 230 3.29 5.86 18.84
C GLU A 230 4.50 4.94 18.64
N ASP A 231 4.31 3.87 17.87
CA ASP A 231 5.39 2.99 17.40
C ASP A 231 6.53 3.83 16.80
N LYS A 232 7.75 3.62 17.32
CA LYS A 232 8.93 4.43 16.98
C LYS A 232 9.15 4.56 15.46
N GLU A 233 9.02 3.47 14.72
CA GLU A 233 9.23 3.45 13.28
C GLU A 233 8.26 4.34 12.50
N LEU A 234 7.00 4.44 12.94
CA LEU A 234 6.01 5.32 12.30
C LEU A 234 6.18 6.78 12.74
N ALA A 235 6.61 7.01 13.98
CA ALA A 235 6.97 8.35 14.46
C ALA A 235 8.20 8.90 13.72
N ASP A 236 9.21 8.06 13.47
CA ASP A 236 10.39 8.41 12.69
C ASP A 236 10.03 8.72 11.22
N MET A 237 9.14 7.94 10.60
CA MET A 237 8.63 8.26 9.26
C MET A 237 7.91 9.62 9.21
N LEU A 238 7.08 9.93 10.21
CA LEU A 238 6.42 11.23 10.29
C LEU A 238 7.43 12.37 10.47
N LEU A 239 8.49 12.16 11.24
CA LEU A 239 9.57 13.13 11.40
C LEU A 239 10.25 13.44 10.06
N GLU A 240 10.59 12.42 9.27
CA GLU A 240 11.19 12.63 7.94
C GLU A 240 10.22 13.34 6.99
N ILE A 241 8.93 12.98 7.00
CA ILE A 241 7.91 13.69 6.22
C ILE A 241 7.84 15.19 6.60
N PHE A 242 7.95 15.51 7.89
CA PHE A 242 7.96 16.90 8.35
C PHE A 242 9.20 17.65 7.84
N ARG A 243 10.37 17.00 7.87
CA ARG A 243 11.62 17.56 7.33
C ARG A 243 11.53 17.79 5.82
N ASP A 244 10.98 16.83 5.09
CA ASP A 244 10.74 16.93 3.64
C ASP A 244 9.76 18.05 3.28
N ASP A 245 8.72 18.26 4.11
CA ASP A 245 7.81 19.40 3.98
C ASP A 245 8.50 20.75 4.32
N GLY A 246 9.74 20.75 4.79
CA GLY A 246 10.54 21.93 5.16
C GLY A 246 10.20 22.49 6.54
N ILE A 247 9.74 21.63 7.45
CA ILE A 247 9.54 21.97 8.86
C ILE A 247 10.82 21.62 9.62
N GLU A 248 11.36 22.59 10.35
CA GLU A 248 12.49 22.35 11.23
C GLU A 248 11.99 21.66 12.51
N VAL A 249 12.53 20.48 12.84
CA VAL A 249 12.11 19.74 14.03
C VAL A 249 13.32 19.53 14.95
N MET A 250 13.26 20.14 16.13
CA MET A 250 14.28 20.04 17.18
C MET A 250 13.76 19.10 18.28
N LEU A 251 14.25 17.87 18.27
CA LEU A 251 13.99 16.88 19.30
C LEU A 251 14.90 17.11 20.51
N GLU A 252 14.51 16.56 21.66
CA GLU A 252 15.26 16.70 22.93
C GLU A 252 15.62 18.15 23.25
N THR A 253 14.71 19.06 22.93
CA THR A 253 14.90 20.50 23.00
C THR A 253 13.82 21.12 23.86
N THR A 254 14.23 21.92 24.85
CA THR A 254 13.33 22.60 25.79
C THR A 254 13.47 24.12 25.67
N PRO A 255 12.40 24.88 25.40
CA PRO A 255 12.47 26.33 25.44
C PRO A 255 12.65 26.83 26.87
N VAL A 256 13.53 27.82 27.06
CA VAL A 256 13.91 28.34 28.39
C VAL A 256 13.51 29.81 28.55
N GLU A 257 13.82 30.65 27.57
CA GLU A 257 13.66 32.11 27.69
C GLU A 257 13.42 32.77 26.32
N ILE A 258 12.75 33.92 26.30
CA ILE A 258 12.76 34.87 25.18
C ILE A 258 13.89 35.91 25.38
N GLU A 259 15.01 35.74 24.68
CA GLU A 259 16.25 36.53 24.89
C GLU A 259 16.24 37.92 24.24
N ASN A 260 15.72 38.02 23.02
CA ASN A 260 15.74 39.25 22.23
C ASN A 260 14.38 39.42 21.56
N ALA A 261 13.65 40.48 21.90
CA ALA A 261 12.40 40.84 21.25
C ALA A 261 12.53 42.25 20.66
N SER A 262 12.30 42.37 19.36
CA SER A 262 11.97 43.64 18.71
C SER A 262 10.45 43.74 18.53
N GLU A 263 9.98 44.85 17.97
CA GLU A 263 8.56 45.04 17.70
C GLU A 263 7.96 43.94 16.82
N ASP A 264 8.78 43.30 15.96
CA ASP A 264 8.31 42.38 14.91
C ASP A 264 8.84 40.95 14.97
N VAL A 265 9.93 40.70 15.69
CA VAL A 265 10.55 39.37 15.80
C VAL A 265 11.13 39.15 17.19
N PHE A 266 11.21 37.90 17.61
CA PHE A 266 11.90 37.50 18.83
C PHE A 266 12.73 36.22 18.63
N ASN A 267 13.68 36.00 19.52
CA ASN A 267 14.47 34.77 19.58
C ASN A 267 14.04 33.93 20.78
N VAL A 268 13.94 32.62 20.58
CA VAL A 268 13.61 31.66 21.64
C VAL A 268 14.88 30.91 22.02
N ALA A 269 15.37 31.13 23.23
CA ALA A 269 16.46 30.35 23.80
C ALA A 269 15.98 28.94 24.10
N VAL A 270 16.78 27.96 23.71
CA VAL A 270 16.48 26.55 23.89
C VAL A 270 17.66 25.82 24.50
N GLU A 271 17.36 24.87 25.38
CA GLU A 271 18.33 23.92 25.90
C GLU A 271 18.25 22.64 25.07
N THR A 272 19.37 22.28 24.44
CA THR A 272 19.55 21.07 23.65
C THR A 272 20.57 20.16 24.34
N ARG A 273 20.74 18.93 23.84
CA ARG A 273 21.85 18.05 24.28
C ARG A 273 23.24 18.64 24.06
N GLN A 274 23.40 19.57 23.12
CA GLN A 274 24.68 20.17 22.74
C GLN A 274 24.96 21.47 23.51
N GLY A 275 23.99 21.96 24.29
CA GLY A 275 24.09 23.17 25.09
C GLY A 275 22.94 24.13 24.84
N ARG A 276 23.13 25.40 25.20
CA ARG A 276 22.15 26.46 24.97
C ARG A 276 22.28 26.99 23.53
N GLU A 277 21.17 26.98 22.80
CA GLU A 277 21.03 27.49 21.44
C GLU A 277 19.88 28.49 21.38
N ALA A 278 19.66 29.13 20.22
CA ALA A 278 18.54 30.05 20.03
C ALA A 278 17.89 29.86 18.66
N VAL A 279 16.57 29.69 18.65
CA VAL A 279 15.74 29.78 17.44
C VAL A 279 15.54 31.25 17.11
N LYS A 280 16.07 31.68 15.97
CA LYS A 280 16.13 33.11 15.60
C LYS A 280 14.96 33.55 14.73
N GLY A 281 14.52 34.79 14.93
CA GLY A 281 13.57 35.48 14.06
C GLY A 281 12.16 34.87 14.08
N ALA A 282 11.72 34.34 15.22
CA ALA A 282 10.34 33.92 15.42
C ALA A 282 9.42 35.14 15.40
N THR A 283 8.23 35.02 14.79
CA THR A 283 7.20 36.06 14.88
C THR A 283 6.03 35.64 15.75
N HIS A 284 5.76 34.34 15.83
CA HIS A 284 4.69 33.78 16.65
C HIS A 284 5.20 32.52 17.35
N ILE A 285 4.65 32.23 18.52
CA ILE A 285 4.94 31.01 19.28
C ILE A 285 3.62 30.33 19.68
N LEU A 286 3.49 29.04 19.39
CA LEU A 286 2.34 28.21 19.75
C LEU A 286 2.72 27.25 20.88
N PHE A 287 1.96 27.26 21.96
CA PHE A 287 2.10 26.29 23.04
C PHE A 287 1.10 25.14 22.87
N ALA A 288 1.63 23.97 22.49
CA ALA A 288 0.89 22.72 22.29
C ALA A 288 1.35 21.60 23.25
N SER A 289 1.73 21.98 24.48
CA SER A 289 2.40 21.10 25.46
C SER A 289 1.46 20.26 26.34
N GLY A 290 0.15 20.33 26.12
CA GLY A 290 -0.83 19.51 26.85
C GLY A 290 -2.10 20.27 27.24
N ARG A 291 -2.98 19.56 27.94
CA ARG A 291 -4.30 20.04 28.37
C ARG A 291 -4.52 19.79 29.86
N VAL A 292 -5.25 20.68 30.50
CA VAL A 292 -5.55 20.65 31.95
C VAL A 292 -7.08 20.60 32.15
N PRO A 293 -7.58 19.77 33.09
CA PRO A 293 -9.02 19.66 33.34
C PRO A 293 -9.64 20.95 33.91
N ASN A 294 -10.89 21.21 33.54
CA ASN A 294 -11.65 22.37 34.00
C ASN A 294 -12.39 22.06 35.32
N THR A 295 -11.63 21.84 36.40
CA THR A 295 -12.16 21.44 37.72
C THR A 295 -11.93 22.47 38.82
N GLU A 296 -10.99 23.41 38.63
CA GLU A 296 -10.59 24.40 39.65
C GLU A 296 -11.76 25.20 40.23
N ARG A 297 -12.74 25.56 39.40
CA ARG A 297 -13.89 26.39 39.81
C ARG A 297 -15.13 25.60 40.20
N LEU A 298 -15.12 24.27 40.03
CA LEU A 298 -16.26 23.41 40.34
C LEU A 298 -16.52 23.30 41.85
N ASN A 299 -15.53 23.56 42.71
CA ASN A 299 -15.62 23.28 44.14
C ASN A 299 -15.99 21.80 44.43
N ALA A 300 -15.38 20.86 43.68
CA ALA A 300 -15.70 19.43 43.71
C ALA A 300 -15.66 18.80 45.12
N ALA A 301 -14.84 19.36 46.02
CA ALA A 301 -14.71 18.90 47.40
C ALA A 301 -16.02 19.05 48.20
N ALA A 302 -16.80 20.12 47.97
CA ALA A 302 -18.09 20.34 48.64
C ALA A 302 -19.12 19.26 48.30
N ALA A 303 -18.99 18.64 47.12
CA ALA A 303 -19.82 17.52 46.68
C ALA A 303 -19.22 16.14 47.02
N GLY A 304 -18.08 16.06 47.72
CA GLY A 304 -17.42 14.80 48.03
C GLY A 304 -16.80 14.08 46.82
N VAL A 305 -16.56 14.80 45.72
CA VAL A 305 -15.96 14.27 44.49
C VAL A 305 -14.43 14.29 44.60
N LYS A 306 -13.81 13.11 44.50
CA LYS A 306 -12.35 12.94 44.53
C LYS A 306 -11.74 13.28 43.18
N MET A 307 -10.61 14.00 43.23
CA MET A 307 -9.77 14.30 42.08
C MET A 307 -8.40 13.63 42.22
N ASP A 308 -7.76 13.34 41.09
CA ASP A 308 -6.37 12.86 41.08
C ASP A 308 -5.37 14.01 41.29
N LYS A 309 -4.08 13.69 41.37
CA LYS A 309 -3.00 14.69 41.56
C LYS A 309 -2.87 15.69 40.41
N ARG A 310 -3.46 15.41 39.25
CA ARG A 310 -3.45 16.24 38.05
C ARG A 310 -4.75 17.04 37.88
N GLY A 311 -5.69 16.90 38.83
CA GLY A 311 -6.96 17.61 38.85
C GLY A 311 -8.09 16.93 38.07
N TYR A 312 -7.92 15.71 37.56
CA TYR A 312 -8.98 14.97 36.88
C TYR A 312 -9.95 14.36 37.88
N VAL A 313 -11.23 14.25 37.52
CA VAL A 313 -12.24 13.58 38.34
C VAL A 313 -12.02 12.07 38.28
N VAL A 314 -11.87 11.42 39.44
CA VAL A 314 -11.68 9.96 39.50
C VAL A 314 -13.02 9.28 39.31
N THR A 315 -13.11 8.37 38.33
CA THR A 315 -14.30 7.56 38.07
C THR A 315 -14.00 6.06 38.04
N ASN A 316 -15.02 5.24 38.29
CA ASN A 316 -14.97 3.81 37.99
C ASN A 316 -15.27 3.54 36.50
N GLU A 317 -15.36 2.26 36.12
CA GLU A 317 -15.63 1.83 34.74
C GLU A 317 -17.04 2.19 34.22
N PHE A 318 -17.95 2.54 35.13
CA PHE A 318 -19.33 2.95 34.84
C PHE A 318 -19.51 4.48 34.89
N LEU A 319 -18.39 5.23 34.91
CA LEU A 319 -18.35 6.70 34.95
C LEU A 319 -18.90 7.32 36.25
N GLU A 320 -19.03 6.54 37.31
CA GLU A 320 -19.44 7.01 38.63
C GLU A 320 -18.27 7.62 39.39
N THR A 321 -18.51 8.73 40.08
CA THR A 321 -17.51 9.37 40.95
C THR A 321 -17.54 8.78 42.36
N SER A 322 -16.71 9.31 43.28
CA SER A 322 -16.77 8.97 44.70
C SER A 322 -18.03 9.43 45.42
N SER A 323 -18.80 10.35 44.83
CA SER A 323 -20.08 10.80 45.39
C SER A 323 -21.24 10.07 44.70
N PRO A 324 -22.19 9.49 45.47
CA PRO A 324 -23.40 8.91 44.91
C PRO A 324 -24.15 9.90 44.04
N SER A 325 -24.73 9.41 42.94
CA SER A 325 -25.51 10.20 41.97
C SER A 325 -24.74 11.29 41.21
N ILE A 326 -23.42 11.36 41.36
CA ILE A 326 -22.55 12.22 40.56
C ILE A 326 -21.67 11.38 39.64
N TYR A 327 -21.68 11.72 38.36
CA TYR A 327 -20.97 11.05 37.28
C TYR A 327 -20.02 12.03 36.59
N ALA A 328 -18.99 11.52 35.90
CA ALA A 328 -18.11 12.35 35.08
C ALA A 328 -17.78 11.68 33.74
N MET A 329 -17.77 12.46 32.67
CA MET A 329 -17.55 11.97 31.30
C MET A 329 -16.69 12.94 30.46
N GLY A 330 -16.10 12.43 29.37
CA GLY A 330 -15.21 13.20 28.51
C GLY A 330 -13.88 13.54 29.18
N ASP A 331 -13.18 14.56 28.66
CA ASP A 331 -11.79 14.83 29.04
C ASP A 331 -11.56 15.07 30.54
N VAL A 332 -12.59 15.52 31.29
CA VAL A 332 -12.48 15.85 32.72
C VAL A 332 -12.18 14.63 33.60
N LYS A 333 -12.49 13.41 33.13
CA LYS A 333 -12.19 12.16 33.86
C LYS A 333 -10.78 11.61 33.58
N GLY A 334 -10.03 12.26 32.68
CA GLY A 334 -8.70 11.82 32.27
C GLY A 334 -8.66 11.07 30.92
N PRO A 335 -7.46 10.63 30.50
CA PRO A 335 -7.24 10.02 29.19
C PRO A 335 -7.97 8.67 29.03
N PRO A 336 -8.26 8.24 27.78
CA PRO A 336 -7.95 8.92 26.52
C PRO A 336 -8.90 10.12 26.26
N SER A 337 -8.35 11.26 25.87
CA SER A 337 -9.08 12.53 25.71
C SER A 337 -9.39 12.80 24.24
N PHE A 338 -10.46 12.17 23.73
CA PHE A 338 -10.93 12.36 22.36
C PHE A 338 -12.43 12.61 22.30
N THR A 339 -12.88 13.35 21.27
CA THR A 339 -14.29 13.68 21.05
C THR A 339 -15.20 12.45 21.04
N HIS A 340 -14.84 11.41 20.28
CA HIS A 340 -15.66 10.21 20.18
C HIS A 340 -15.66 9.39 21.48
N ILE A 341 -14.64 9.54 22.34
CA ILE A 341 -14.61 8.96 23.69
C ILE A 341 -15.64 9.65 24.59
N SER A 342 -15.70 10.99 24.57
CA SER A 342 -16.76 11.73 25.28
C SER A 342 -18.16 11.38 24.78
N TYR A 343 -18.31 11.16 23.47
CA TYR A 343 -19.58 10.70 22.89
C TYR A 343 -19.94 9.27 23.31
N ASP A 344 -18.98 8.35 23.35
CA ASP A 344 -19.24 6.99 23.82
C ASP A 344 -19.50 6.93 25.32
N ASP A 345 -18.87 7.79 26.12
CA ASP A 345 -19.21 7.93 27.55
C ASP A 345 -20.68 8.31 27.75
N PHE A 346 -21.22 9.19 26.89
CA PHE A 346 -22.66 9.45 26.85
C PHE A 346 -23.46 8.16 26.56
N ARG A 347 -23.04 7.36 25.57
CA ARG A 347 -23.73 6.11 25.21
C ARG A 347 -23.74 5.11 26.37
N VAL A 348 -22.64 5.05 27.11
CA VAL A 348 -22.47 4.19 28.30
C VAL A 348 -23.36 4.67 29.44
N LEU A 349 -23.40 5.98 29.71
CA LEU A 349 -24.10 6.54 30.85
C LEU A 349 -25.62 6.68 30.65
N ARG A 350 -26.07 6.91 29.41
CA ARG A 350 -27.47 7.16 29.07
C ARG A 350 -28.45 6.11 29.61
N PRO A 351 -28.25 4.79 29.43
CA PRO A 351 -29.21 3.78 29.89
C PRO A 351 -29.37 3.77 31.43
N THR A 352 -28.27 3.94 32.15
CA THR A 352 -28.28 4.08 33.62
C THR A 352 -29.08 5.31 34.06
N LEU A 353 -28.90 6.45 33.39
CA LEU A 353 -29.63 7.67 33.72
C LEU A 353 -31.11 7.66 33.28
N LEU A 354 -31.49 6.86 32.30
CA LEU A 354 -32.88 6.64 31.91
C LEU A 354 -33.58 5.59 32.79
N GLY A 355 -32.85 4.85 33.62
CA GLY A 355 -33.41 3.76 34.43
C GLY A 355 -33.87 2.55 33.61
N SER A 356 -33.36 2.41 32.38
CA SER A 356 -33.80 1.42 31.40
C SER A 356 -32.99 0.11 31.41
N THR A 357 -32.20 -0.15 32.46
CA THR A 357 -31.17 -1.20 32.44
C THR A 357 -31.01 -1.83 33.82
N SER A 358 -31.00 -3.16 33.86
CA SER A 358 -30.70 -3.92 35.07
C SER A 358 -29.21 -3.83 35.44
N ALA A 359 -28.84 -4.21 36.66
CA ALA A 359 -27.44 -4.13 37.11
C ALA A 359 -26.47 -4.95 36.22
N ASP A 360 -26.95 -6.07 35.67
CA ASP A 360 -26.16 -7.00 34.85
C ASP A 360 -26.00 -6.55 33.38
N GLU A 361 -26.81 -5.59 32.93
CA GLU A 361 -26.81 -5.08 31.54
C GLU A 361 -26.08 -3.73 31.42
N ARG A 362 -25.41 -3.28 32.48
CA ARG A 362 -24.70 -1.99 32.50
C ARG A 362 -23.54 -2.00 31.51
N LEU A 363 -23.52 -1.01 30.64
CA LEU A 363 -22.37 -0.75 29.76
C LEU A 363 -21.18 -0.25 30.59
N SER A 364 -19.97 -0.65 30.19
CA SER A 364 -18.70 -0.27 30.85
C SER A 364 -17.69 0.23 29.82
N ILE A 365 -16.74 1.05 30.28
CA ILE A 365 -15.61 1.54 29.46
C ILE A 365 -14.38 0.63 29.51
N ARG A 366 -14.37 -0.46 30.31
CA ARG A 366 -13.18 -1.28 30.62
C ARG A 366 -12.48 -1.84 29.38
N ASP A 367 -13.22 -2.42 28.45
CA ASP A 367 -12.68 -3.12 27.27
C ASP A 367 -12.94 -2.35 25.97
N ARG A 368 -13.11 -1.03 26.06
CA ARG A 368 -13.39 -0.18 24.90
C ARG A 368 -12.19 -0.15 23.95
N ILE A 369 -12.44 -0.47 22.68
CA ILE A 369 -11.49 -0.24 21.58
C ILE A 369 -11.47 1.27 21.27
N VAL A 370 -10.30 1.89 21.36
CA VAL A 370 -10.11 3.34 21.21
C VAL A 370 -9.43 3.63 19.85
N PRO A 371 -10.17 4.13 18.86
CA PRO A 371 -9.56 4.65 17.63
C PRO A 371 -9.11 6.10 17.82
N TYR A 372 -8.14 6.58 17.06
CA TYR A 372 -7.86 8.01 16.95
C TYR A 372 -7.16 8.35 15.64
N VAL A 373 -7.18 9.63 15.28
CA VAL A 373 -6.53 10.16 14.08
C VAL A 373 -5.85 11.47 14.41
N ALA A 374 -4.56 11.58 14.08
CA ALA A 374 -3.90 12.86 13.90
C ALA A 374 -4.05 13.27 12.43
N TYR A 375 -4.61 14.45 12.19
CA TYR A 375 -4.93 14.94 10.86
C TYR A 375 -3.75 15.69 10.22
N THR A 376 -2.56 15.14 10.41
CA THR A 376 -1.43 15.42 9.51
C THR A 376 -1.77 14.94 8.10
N ASP A 377 -0.94 15.28 7.13
CA ASP A 377 -1.05 14.76 5.77
C ASP A 377 0.32 14.26 5.31
N PRO A 378 0.51 12.93 5.19
CA PRO A 378 -0.52 11.88 5.36
C PRO A 378 -1.10 11.78 6.78
N GLN A 379 -2.34 11.30 6.88
CA GLN A 379 -3.05 11.13 8.16
C GLN A 379 -2.40 10.02 8.96
N PHE A 380 -2.36 10.19 10.28
CA PHE A 380 -1.93 9.16 11.21
C PHE A 380 -3.16 8.60 11.94
N GLY A 381 -3.71 7.48 11.47
CA GLY A 381 -4.82 6.78 12.11
C GLY A 381 -4.32 5.58 12.93
N HIS A 382 -4.87 5.36 14.12
CA HIS A 382 -4.54 4.22 14.97
C HIS A 382 -5.76 3.65 15.68
N VAL A 383 -5.74 2.35 15.95
CA VAL A 383 -6.69 1.64 16.81
C VAL A 383 -6.03 0.46 17.50
N GLY A 384 -6.37 0.23 18.77
CA GLY A 384 -5.95 -0.95 19.51
C GLY A 384 -4.63 -0.78 20.25
N LEU A 385 -3.80 -1.83 20.26
CA LEU A 385 -2.52 -1.87 20.95
C LEU A 385 -1.36 -1.61 19.97
N HIS A 386 -0.38 -0.83 20.42
CA HIS A 386 0.93 -0.79 19.78
C HIS A 386 1.68 -2.12 19.95
N GLU A 387 2.75 -2.33 19.18
CA GLU A 387 3.51 -3.58 19.26
C GLU A 387 4.09 -3.80 20.66
N ASP A 388 4.72 -2.78 21.24
CA ASP A 388 5.34 -2.86 22.56
C ASP A 388 4.29 -3.13 23.65
N GLU A 389 3.13 -2.48 23.56
CA GLU A 389 2.01 -2.70 24.48
C GLU A 389 1.43 -4.11 24.37
N ALA A 390 1.31 -4.64 23.15
CA ALA A 390 0.84 -6.00 22.92
C ALA A 390 1.82 -7.04 23.50
N ARG A 391 3.13 -6.82 23.33
CA ARG A 391 4.17 -7.69 23.89
C ARG A 391 4.23 -7.62 25.42
N GLU A 392 4.06 -6.44 26.01
CA GLU A 392 4.02 -6.25 27.46
C GLU A 392 2.75 -6.87 28.08
N ARG A 393 1.59 -6.66 27.46
CA ARG A 393 0.30 -7.17 27.95
C ARG A 393 0.18 -8.69 27.82
N PHE A 394 0.84 -9.28 26.82
CA PHE A 394 0.75 -10.71 26.51
C PHE A 394 2.14 -11.36 26.32
N PRO A 395 2.98 -11.43 27.37
CA PRO A 395 4.38 -11.87 27.26
C PRO A 395 4.54 -13.34 26.82
N GLY A 396 3.50 -14.16 27.00
CA GLY A 396 3.48 -15.57 26.60
C GLY A 396 2.81 -15.84 25.25
N ARG A 397 2.15 -14.85 24.63
CA ARG A 397 1.45 -15.04 23.35
C ARG A 397 2.38 -14.75 22.19
N LYS A 398 2.18 -15.47 21.08
CA LYS A 398 2.89 -15.19 19.84
C LYS A 398 2.35 -13.92 19.17
N ILE A 399 3.00 -12.78 19.36
CA ILE A 399 2.64 -11.53 18.65
C ILE A 399 3.28 -11.48 17.26
N LEU A 400 2.44 -11.34 16.23
CA LEU A 400 2.84 -11.12 14.84
C LEU A 400 2.64 -9.65 14.47
N THR A 401 3.58 -9.11 13.69
CA THR A 401 3.48 -7.76 13.12
C THR A 401 3.72 -7.81 11.62
N ALA A 402 3.03 -6.94 10.89
CA ALA A 402 3.25 -6.72 9.47
C ALA A 402 3.22 -5.23 9.19
N GLN A 403 4.08 -4.79 8.28
CA GLN A 403 4.16 -3.41 7.83
C GLN A 403 4.18 -3.38 6.30
N MET A 404 3.48 -2.42 5.72
CA MET A 404 3.47 -2.15 4.28
C MET A 404 3.67 -0.65 4.04
N PRO A 405 4.75 -0.26 3.34
CA PRO A 405 4.92 1.12 2.89
C PRO A 405 3.81 1.54 1.93
N MET A 406 3.35 2.79 2.02
CA MET A 406 2.31 3.33 1.13
C MET A 406 2.76 3.36 -0.34
N GLY A 407 4.07 3.30 -0.62
CA GLY A 407 4.60 3.11 -1.98
C GLY A 407 4.24 1.78 -2.65
N TYR A 408 3.75 0.78 -1.91
CA TYR A 408 3.21 -0.47 -2.46
C TYR A 408 1.70 -0.44 -2.66
N VAL A 409 1.02 0.63 -2.22
CA VAL A 409 -0.42 0.80 -2.35
C VAL A 409 -0.70 1.44 -3.71
N ALA A 410 -1.31 0.70 -4.63
CA ALA A 410 -1.57 1.15 -6.00
C ALA A 410 -2.28 2.52 -6.04
N ARG A 411 -3.30 2.72 -5.21
CA ARG A 411 -4.03 3.99 -5.16
C ARG A 411 -3.19 5.16 -4.65
N ALA A 412 -2.22 4.91 -3.76
CA ALA A 412 -1.27 5.92 -3.31
C ALA A 412 -0.29 6.30 -4.42
N LEU A 413 0.12 5.35 -5.26
CA LEU A 413 0.92 5.63 -6.47
C LEU A 413 0.12 6.46 -7.47
N GLU A 414 -1.13 6.08 -7.76
CA GLU A 414 -2.02 6.79 -8.70
C GLU A 414 -2.30 8.24 -8.28
N THR A 415 -2.27 8.54 -6.98
CA THR A 415 -2.54 9.86 -6.41
C THR A 415 -1.28 10.64 -6.05
N ASP A 416 -0.09 10.05 -6.26
CA ASP A 416 1.20 10.62 -5.85
C ASP A 416 1.27 10.96 -4.35
N GLU A 417 0.66 10.10 -3.52
CA GLU A 417 0.60 10.23 -2.05
C GLU A 417 1.16 8.98 -1.36
N THR A 418 2.38 8.61 -1.74
CA THR A 418 3.06 7.34 -1.38
C THR A 418 3.79 7.36 -0.04
N ARG A 419 3.74 8.49 0.70
CA ARG A 419 4.47 8.68 1.96
C ARG A 419 3.82 7.92 3.11
N GLY A 420 4.64 7.31 3.96
CA GLY A 420 4.21 6.60 5.16
C GLY A 420 4.04 5.09 5.00
N ALA A 421 3.35 4.45 5.94
CA ALA A 421 3.14 3.00 5.99
C ALA A 421 1.90 2.62 6.80
N MET A 422 1.39 1.42 6.55
CA MET A 422 0.42 0.72 7.41
C MET A 422 1.14 -0.35 8.24
N LYS A 423 0.75 -0.51 9.50
CA LYS A 423 1.23 -1.53 10.42
C LYS A 423 0.05 -2.24 11.09
N ALA A 424 0.09 -3.57 11.14
CA ALA A 424 -0.87 -4.39 11.88
C ALA A 424 -0.16 -5.19 12.97
N VAL A 425 -0.80 -5.32 14.13
CA VAL A 425 -0.37 -6.14 15.27
C VAL A 425 -1.45 -7.20 15.51
N VAL A 426 -1.05 -8.47 15.51
CA VAL A 426 -1.97 -9.61 15.50
C VAL A 426 -1.51 -10.66 16.52
N ASP A 427 -2.47 -11.26 17.21
CA ASP A 427 -2.25 -12.45 18.00
C ASP A 427 -2.09 -13.65 17.04
N GLY A 428 -0.89 -14.23 16.98
CA GLY A 428 -0.55 -15.31 16.08
C GLY A 428 -1.16 -16.67 16.44
N GLU A 429 -1.71 -16.83 17.65
CA GLU A 429 -2.42 -18.05 18.06
C GLU A 429 -3.90 -17.97 17.69
N THR A 430 -4.54 -16.84 18.02
CA THR A 430 -5.99 -16.66 17.80
C THR A 430 -6.30 -16.09 16.42
N GLY A 431 -5.34 -15.44 15.76
CA GLY A 431 -5.56 -14.68 14.53
C GLY A 431 -6.30 -13.35 14.75
N GLN A 432 -6.52 -12.93 16.00
CA GLN A 432 -7.20 -11.67 16.30
C GLN A 432 -6.29 -10.47 16.05
N ILE A 433 -6.85 -9.42 15.47
CA ILE A 433 -6.16 -8.14 15.31
C ILE A 433 -6.15 -7.43 16.67
N LEU A 434 -4.95 -7.16 17.19
CA LEU A 434 -4.74 -6.48 18.47
C LEU A 434 -4.59 -4.97 18.29
N GLY A 435 -4.03 -4.53 17.17
CA GLY A 435 -3.92 -3.13 16.83
C GLY A 435 -3.54 -2.89 15.38
N PHE A 436 -3.76 -1.66 14.94
CA PHE A 436 -3.49 -1.22 13.58
C PHE A 436 -3.18 0.27 13.54
N THR A 437 -2.16 0.62 12.78
CA THR A 437 -1.75 2.00 12.53
C THR A 437 -1.63 2.23 11.03
N CYS A 438 -2.15 3.35 10.53
CA CYS A 438 -1.96 3.81 9.18
C CYS A 438 -1.45 5.25 9.18
N LEU A 439 -0.18 5.42 8.81
CA LEU A 439 0.37 6.70 8.38
C LEU A 439 0.26 6.75 6.85
N GLY A 440 -0.83 7.31 6.34
CA GLY A 440 -1.12 7.29 4.91
C GLY A 440 -2.26 8.23 4.52
N VAL A 441 -2.41 8.46 3.22
CA VAL A 441 -3.60 9.12 2.69
C VAL A 441 -4.84 8.32 3.09
N GLU A 442 -5.85 9.03 3.61
CA GLU A 442 -7.07 8.42 4.19
C GLU A 442 -6.83 7.45 5.36
N GLY A 443 -5.71 7.57 6.08
CA GLY A 443 -5.35 6.65 7.16
C GLY A 443 -6.41 6.49 8.26
N GLY A 444 -7.20 7.53 8.54
CA GLY A 444 -8.34 7.44 9.47
C GLY A 444 -9.48 6.55 8.99
N GLU A 445 -9.79 6.59 7.69
CA GLU A 445 -10.85 5.77 7.08
C GLU A 445 -10.41 4.31 6.97
N ILE A 446 -9.16 4.08 6.57
CA ILE A 446 -8.56 2.74 6.51
C ILE A 446 -8.57 2.08 7.90
N MET A 447 -8.15 2.82 8.93
CA MET A 447 -8.18 2.35 10.31
C MET A 447 -9.60 2.00 10.78
N SER A 448 -10.62 2.76 10.39
CA SER A 448 -12.01 2.53 10.79
C SER A 448 -12.57 1.18 10.29
N ILE A 449 -12.07 0.70 9.14
CA ILE A 449 -12.40 -0.65 8.65
C ILE A 449 -11.81 -1.72 9.57
N VAL A 450 -10.55 -1.57 9.98
CA VAL A 450 -9.90 -2.49 10.93
C VAL A 450 -10.58 -2.45 12.28
N GLN A 451 -10.96 -1.26 12.77
CA GLN A 451 -11.75 -1.12 13.99
C GLN A 451 -13.03 -1.95 13.92
N THR A 452 -13.76 -1.88 12.81
CA THR A 452 -15.00 -2.65 12.61
C THR A 452 -14.73 -4.16 12.68
N ALA A 453 -13.63 -4.61 12.08
CA ALA A 453 -13.23 -6.02 12.15
C ALA A 453 -12.84 -6.46 13.57
N MET A 454 -12.13 -5.61 14.32
CA MET A 454 -11.79 -5.85 15.73
C MET A 454 -13.05 -5.93 16.59
N MET A 455 -14.03 -5.04 16.39
CA MET A 455 -15.32 -5.08 17.09
C MET A 455 -16.10 -6.37 16.79
N GLY A 456 -15.98 -6.89 15.57
CA GLY A 456 -16.56 -8.17 15.17
C GLY A 456 -15.76 -9.40 15.60
N ASN A 457 -14.65 -9.23 16.33
CA ASN A 457 -13.70 -10.29 16.68
C ASN A 457 -13.26 -11.12 15.45
N LEU A 458 -13.16 -10.48 14.29
CA LEU A 458 -12.80 -11.16 13.05
C LEU A 458 -11.33 -11.57 13.09
N HIS A 459 -11.07 -12.80 12.66
CA HIS A 459 -9.71 -13.25 12.40
C HIS A 459 -9.15 -12.48 11.22
N TYR A 460 -7.88 -12.09 11.28
CA TYR A 460 -7.26 -11.25 10.24
C TYR A 460 -7.34 -11.89 8.85
N GLN A 461 -7.32 -13.22 8.75
CA GLN A 461 -7.47 -13.93 7.48
C GLN A 461 -8.80 -13.64 6.79
N LYS A 462 -9.86 -13.29 7.53
CA LYS A 462 -11.13 -12.88 6.92
C LYS A 462 -11.02 -11.56 6.16
N LEU A 463 -10.25 -10.61 6.66
CA LEU A 463 -9.92 -9.39 5.91
C LEU A 463 -8.95 -9.68 4.77
N GLN A 464 -8.03 -10.63 4.98
CA GLN A 464 -7.10 -11.08 3.94
C GLN A 464 -7.83 -11.69 2.73
N ASP A 465 -8.76 -12.61 2.97
CA ASP A 465 -9.46 -13.35 1.93
C ASP A 465 -10.70 -12.61 1.40
N ALA A 466 -11.01 -11.42 1.96
CA ALA A 466 -12.12 -10.61 1.51
C ALA A 466 -11.93 -10.20 0.05
N VAL A 467 -12.97 -10.38 -0.77
CA VAL A 467 -13.00 -9.83 -2.12
C VAL A 467 -13.12 -8.31 -2.00
N ALA A 468 -11.96 -7.67 -2.13
CA ALA A 468 -11.80 -6.24 -2.01
C ALA A 468 -11.90 -5.56 -3.37
N PHE A 469 -12.50 -4.37 -3.40
CA PHE A 469 -12.48 -3.52 -4.59
C PHE A 469 -11.04 -3.06 -4.86
N SER A 470 -10.50 -3.40 -6.05
CA SER A 470 -9.08 -3.32 -6.37
C SER A 470 -8.47 -1.91 -6.37
N GLN A 471 -9.29 -0.86 -6.38
CA GLN A 471 -8.86 0.54 -6.50
C GLN A 471 -9.11 1.39 -5.24
N LEU A 472 -9.61 0.81 -4.14
CA LEU A 472 -9.74 1.54 -2.87
C LEU A 472 -8.40 1.54 -2.12
N PHE A 473 -8.11 2.62 -1.38
CA PHE A 473 -6.94 2.69 -0.51
C PHE A 473 -6.93 1.56 0.53
N SER A 474 -8.10 1.15 1.00
CA SER A 474 -8.26 0.30 2.16
C SER A 474 -8.26 -1.21 1.87
N THR A 475 -9.16 -1.72 1.03
CA THR A 475 -9.54 -3.14 1.13
C THR A 475 -8.53 -4.12 0.52
N THR A 476 -8.01 -3.89 -0.69
CA THR A 476 -7.07 -4.84 -1.33
C THR A 476 -5.68 -4.76 -0.70
N ASN A 477 -5.33 -3.59 -0.16
CA ASN A 477 -4.04 -3.35 0.47
C ASN A 477 -4.00 -3.83 1.93
N LEU A 478 -5.13 -3.79 2.66
CA LEU A 478 -5.26 -4.54 3.92
C LEU A 478 -5.06 -6.03 3.67
N SER A 479 -5.66 -6.58 2.61
CA SER A 479 -5.47 -7.99 2.28
C SER A 479 -4.01 -8.33 2.02
N ASN A 480 -3.32 -7.51 1.24
CA ASN A 480 -1.88 -7.67 0.98
C ASN A 480 -1.02 -7.49 2.25
N LEU A 481 -1.39 -6.56 3.16
CA LEU A 481 -0.67 -6.34 4.42
C LEU A 481 -0.80 -7.55 5.32
N LEU A 482 -1.99 -8.09 5.40
CA LEU A 482 -2.31 -9.25 6.21
C LEU A 482 -1.72 -10.55 5.62
N LEU A 483 -1.53 -10.62 4.30
CA LEU A 483 -0.78 -11.69 3.65
C LEU A 483 0.70 -11.74 4.11
N ILE A 484 1.32 -10.59 4.41
CA ILE A 484 2.69 -10.52 4.96
C ILE A 484 2.77 -11.27 6.30
N LEU A 485 1.75 -11.20 7.15
CA LEU A 485 1.70 -11.94 8.43
C LEU A 485 1.74 -13.45 8.20
N LEU A 486 1.02 -13.93 7.18
CA LEU A 486 0.95 -15.34 6.83
C LEU A 486 2.29 -15.83 6.25
N MET A 487 2.94 -15.01 5.42
CA MET A 487 4.31 -15.27 4.96
C MET A 487 5.30 -15.31 6.14
N ALA A 488 5.28 -14.32 7.04
CA ALA A 488 6.15 -14.29 8.22
C ALA A 488 5.92 -15.49 9.16
N ASN A 489 4.67 -15.94 9.32
CA ASN A 489 4.29 -17.09 10.14
C ASN A 489 4.71 -18.43 9.47
N LEU A 490 4.54 -18.55 8.14
CA LEU A 490 5.03 -19.69 7.34
C LEU A 490 6.56 -19.79 7.34
N ILE A 491 7.26 -18.66 7.18
CA ILE A 491 8.73 -18.54 7.20
C ILE A 491 9.30 -19.10 8.52
N ARG A 492 8.61 -18.89 9.65
CA ARG A 492 9.07 -19.28 10.99
C ARG A 492 8.73 -20.73 11.36
N HIS A 493 7.68 -21.33 10.79
CA HIS A 493 7.22 -22.68 11.14
C HIS A 493 7.49 -23.77 10.10
N ARG A 494 7.87 -23.42 8.86
CA ARG A 494 8.24 -24.39 7.83
C ARG A 494 9.49 -23.95 7.06
N PRO A 495 10.70 -24.06 7.65
CA PRO A 495 11.98 -23.66 7.02
C PRO A 495 12.23 -24.33 5.66
N PHE A 496 11.62 -25.49 5.41
CA PHE A 496 11.73 -26.24 4.15
C PHE A 496 10.92 -25.61 3.00
N LEU A 497 9.82 -24.92 3.29
CA LEU A 497 9.04 -24.16 2.28
C LEU A 497 9.67 -22.80 1.98
N THR A 498 10.45 -22.25 2.92
CA THR A 498 11.22 -21.01 2.75
C THR A 498 12.32 -21.14 1.69
N GLY A 499 12.87 -22.34 1.49
CA GLY A 499 13.76 -22.62 0.36
C GLY A 499 13.10 -22.29 -0.98
N ALA A 500 11.80 -22.58 -1.15
CA ALA A 500 11.11 -22.37 -2.42
C ALA A 500 10.64 -20.92 -2.64
N LEU A 501 10.20 -20.19 -1.59
CA LEU A 501 9.66 -18.83 -1.76
C LEU A 501 10.74 -17.74 -1.79
N THR A 502 11.84 -17.91 -1.04
CA THR A 502 13.02 -17.04 -1.16
C THR A 502 13.68 -17.22 -2.53
N ILE A 503 13.60 -18.43 -3.10
CA ILE A 503 13.89 -18.65 -4.53
C ILE A 503 12.95 -17.76 -5.36
N VAL A 504 11.62 -17.76 -5.24
CA VAL A 504 10.76 -16.95 -6.13
C VAL A 504 11.02 -15.42 -6.11
N THR A 505 11.27 -14.78 -4.96
CA THR A 505 11.50 -13.31 -4.91
C THR A 505 12.91 -12.92 -5.32
N VAL A 506 13.94 -13.66 -4.88
CA VAL A 506 15.31 -13.50 -5.37
C VAL A 506 15.38 -13.88 -6.85
N SER A 507 14.67 -14.92 -7.28
CA SER A 507 14.49 -15.32 -8.68
C SER A 507 13.77 -14.26 -9.49
N SER A 508 12.94 -13.40 -8.92
CA SER A 508 12.27 -12.34 -9.70
C SER A 508 13.23 -11.17 -9.98
N ALA A 509 14.01 -10.75 -9.00
CA ALA A 509 15.06 -9.73 -9.18
C ALA A 509 16.27 -10.26 -9.98
N VAL A 510 16.68 -11.50 -9.72
CA VAL A 510 17.69 -12.22 -10.50
C VAL A 510 17.17 -12.52 -11.89
N ALA A 511 15.91 -12.92 -12.09
CA ALA A 511 15.31 -13.09 -13.42
C ALA A 511 15.26 -11.76 -14.16
N TYR A 512 14.89 -10.66 -13.51
CA TYR A 512 14.86 -9.34 -14.13
C TYR A 512 16.27 -8.87 -14.57
N LEU A 513 17.27 -9.00 -13.70
CA LEU A 513 18.67 -8.64 -14.02
C LEU A 513 19.30 -9.62 -15.02
N THR A 514 18.99 -10.91 -14.92
CA THR A 514 19.43 -11.97 -15.85
C THR A 514 18.79 -11.76 -17.21
N LYS A 515 17.49 -11.47 -17.28
CA LYS A 515 16.78 -11.12 -18.51
C LYS A 515 17.35 -9.86 -19.14
N ARG A 516 17.66 -8.81 -18.35
CA ARG A 516 18.29 -7.60 -18.86
C ARG A 516 19.68 -7.87 -19.47
N ARG A 517 20.50 -8.70 -18.82
CA ARG A 517 21.81 -9.13 -19.37
C ARG A 517 21.65 -10.03 -20.59
N LEU A 518 20.70 -10.97 -20.56
CA LEU A 518 20.42 -11.86 -21.68
C LEU A 518 19.86 -11.13 -22.89
N ASN A 519 18.99 -10.13 -22.71
CA ASN A 519 18.54 -9.27 -23.81
C ASN A 519 19.69 -8.51 -24.49
N GLN A 520 20.79 -8.26 -23.77
CA GLN A 520 22.00 -7.65 -24.34
C GLN A 520 22.89 -8.67 -25.07
N SER A 521 22.98 -9.91 -24.57
CA SER A 521 23.86 -10.95 -25.12
C SER A 521 23.18 -11.91 -26.11
N CYS A 522 21.87 -11.97 -26.09
CA CYS A 522 21.00 -12.91 -26.83
C CYS A 522 19.73 -12.15 -27.24
N PRO A 523 19.85 -11.18 -28.18
CA PRO A 523 18.73 -10.36 -28.61
C PRO A 523 17.63 -11.21 -29.25
N THR A 524 16.38 -10.84 -28.96
CA THR A 524 15.21 -11.40 -29.63
C THR A 524 14.97 -10.67 -30.96
N ILE A 525 14.63 -11.41 -32.01
CA ILE A 525 14.30 -10.86 -33.32
C ILE A 525 12.84 -11.15 -33.68
N ALA A 526 12.27 -10.34 -34.57
CA ALA A 526 10.94 -10.62 -35.09
C ALA A 526 10.98 -11.84 -36.00
N ILE A 527 9.93 -12.68 -35.99
CA ILE A 527 9.91 -13.89 -36.84
C ILE A 527 9.96 -13.59 -38.34
N THR A 528 9.54 -12.39 -38.73
CA THR A 528 9.62 -11.86 -40.10
C THR A 528 11.07 -11.53 -40.54
N GLU A 529 12.01 -11.47 -39.60
CA GLU A 529 13.43 -11.19 -39.85
C GLU A 529 14.27 -12.47 -40.05
N ILE A 530 13.70 -13.64 -39.74
CA ILE A 530 14.34 -14.97 -39.94
C ILE A 530 14.32 -15.34 -41.43
N PRO A 531 15.28 -16.11 -41.99
CA PRO A 531 15.25 -16.51 -43.41
C PRO A 531 13.92 -17.11 -43.87
N LYS A 532 13.51 -16.81 -45.11
CA LYS A 532 12.28 -17.37 -45.73
C LYS A 532 12.30 -18.91 -45.82
N ALA A 533 13.48 -19.50 -45.80
CA ALA A 533 13.68 -20.95 -45.75
C ALA A 533 13.32 -21.57 -44.38
N SER A 534 13.11 -20.77 -43.32
CA SER A 534 12.72 -21.26 -41.99
C SER A 534 11.36 -21.94 -42.01
N ALA A 535 11.30 -23.11 -41.38
CA ALA A 535 10.07 -23.87 -41.21
C ALA A 535 9.10 -23.15 -40.27
N CYS A 536 9.61 -22.51 -39.20
CA CYS A 536 8.80 -21.73 -38.26
C CYS A 536 8.25 -20.44 -38.89
N ARG A 537 9.01 -19.78 -39.77
CA ARG A 537 8.53 -18.59 -40.50
C ARG A 537 7.45 -18.94 -41.52
N ASN A 538 7.63 -20.00 -42.29
CA ASN A 538 6.62 -20.43 -43.27
C ASN A 538 5.33 -20.92 -42.61
N LEU A 539 5.41 -21.52 -41.42
CA LEU A 539 4.22 -21.85 -40.60
C LEU A 539 3.32 -20.62 -40.36
N ILE A 540 3.90 -19.43 -40.31
CA ILE A 540 3.21 -18.16 -40.06
C ILE A 540 2.83 -17.46 -41.36
N GLU A 541 3.72 -17.42 -42.35
CA GLU A 541 3.54 -16.60 -43.55
C GLU A 541 2.74 -17.26 -44.68
N THR A 542 2.55 -18.59 -44.69
CA THR A 542 1.78 -19.26 -45.76
C THR A 542 0.27 -18.99 -45.63
N PRO A 543 -0.39 -18.34 -46.61
CA PRO A 543 -1.84 -18.11 -46.60
C PRO A 543 -2.60 -19.42 -46.87
N CYS A 544 -3.60 -19.75 -46.05
CA CYS A 544 -4.53 -20.83 -46.37
C CYS A 544 -5.61 -20.37 -47.36
N GLU A 545 -5.69 -20.99 -48.53
CA GLU A 545 -6.82 -20.82 -49.45
C GLU A 545 -8.14 -21.35 -48.83
N ALA A 546 -9.24 -20.68 -49.12
CA ALA A 546 -10.48 -20.74 -48.34
C ALA A 546 -11.29 -22.05 -48.40
N ASN A 547 -10.88 -23.05 -49.19
CA ASN A 547 -11.60 -24.34 -49.32
C ASN A 547 -10.70 -25.58 -49.44
N THR A 548 -9.41 -25.43 -49.19
CA THR A 548 -8.49 -26.56 -48.97
C THR A 548 -8.48 -26.81 -47.46
N PRO A 549 -8.49 -28.06 -46.97
CA PRO A 549 -8.13 -28.30 -45.57
C PRO A 549 -6.82 -27.56 -45.33
N THR A 550 -6.79 -26.64 -44.37
CA THR A 550 -5.54 -25.97 -44.04
C THR A 550 -4.51 -27.04 -43.69
N PRO A 551 -3.20 -26.75 -43.80
CA PRO A 551 -2.24 -27.41 -42.95
C PRO A 551 -2.88 -27.55 -41.57
N TRP A 552 -2.89 -28.74 -41.00
CA TRP A 552 -3.39 -29.10 -39.68
C TRP A 552 -4.89 -29.48 -39.58
N GLY A 553 -5.64 -29.65 -40.66
CA GLY A 553 -7.05 -30.12 -40.59
C GLY A 553 -7.98 -29.22 -39.75
N VAL A 554 -7.62 -27.96 -39.56
CA VAL A 554 -8.37 -26.98 -38.78
C VAL A 554 -9.19 -26.10 -39.72
N THR A 555 -10.52 -26.13 -39.62
CA THR A 555 -11.34 -25.24 -40.47
C THR A 555 -11.19 -23.77 -40.04
N LYS A 556 -10.46 -23.03 -40.89
CA LYS A 556 -10.06 -21.61 -40.83
C LYS A 556 -8.87 -21.30 -39.90
N SER A 557 -7.82 -20.76 -40.53
CA SER A 557 -6.65 -20.06 -39.97
C SER A 557 -6.86 -19.58 -38.53
N THR A 558 -6.28 -20.30 -37.58
CA THR A 558 -6.30 -19.96 -36.14
C THR A 558 -4.94 -19.43 -35.66
N LEU A 559 -3.90 -19.50 -36.50
CA LEU A 559 -2.58 -18.95 -36.18
C LEU A 559 -2.51 -17.42 -36.37
N LEU A 560 -3.31 -16.84 -37.28
CA LEU A 560 -3.31 -15.40 -37.56
C LEU A 560 -4.68 -14.96 -38.13
N SER A 561 -5.63 -14.52 -37.30
CA SER A 561 -6.53 -13.36 -37.58
C SER A 561 -7.77 -13.27 -36.66
N SER A 562 -8.01 -12.02 -36.26
CA SER A 562 -9.21 -11.27 -35.83
C SER A 562 -10.47 -11.93 -35.21
N TRP A 563 -10.93 -11.20 -34.19
CA TRP A 563 -12.08 -11.42 -33.32
C TRP A 563 -13.44 -11.31 -34.04
N SER A 564 -14.26 -12.37 -33.99
CA SER A 564 -15.73 -12.30 -34.08
C SER A 564 -16.35 -13.56 -33.43
N GLY A 565 -17.42 -13.37 -32.66
CA GLY A 565 -17.89 -14.31 -31.62
C GLY A 565 -18.46 -15.65 -32.11
N GLY A 566 -18.23 -16.70 -31.30
CA GLY A 566 -18.80 -18.05 -31.40
C GLY A 566 -18.02 -19.10 -30.58
N ASP A 567 -18.62 -20.28 -30.36
CA ASP A 567 -18.14 -21.43 -29.53
C ASP A 567 -16.87 -22.16 -30.06
N LYS A 568 -15.88 -21.44 -30.59
CA LYS A 568 -14.64 -22.03 -31.12
C LYS A 568 -13.46 -21.90 -30.15
N VAL A 569 -12.63 -22.94 -30.08
CA VAL A 569 -11.37 -22.99 -29.33
C VAL A 569 -10.27 -22.26 -30.12
N TYR A 570 -9.52 -21.38 -29.46
CA TYR A 570 -8.47 -20.56 -30.10
C TYR A 570 -7.07 -20.96 -29.59
N TRP A 571 -6.14 -21.12 -30.53
CA TRP A 571 -4.73 -21.35 -30.24
C TRP A 571 -3.96 -20.04 -30.42
N VAL A 572 -3.19 -19.63 -29.40
CA VAL A 572 -2.28 -18.49 -29.52
C VAL A 572 -0.85 -19.03 -29.44
N PRO A 573 -0.15 -19.16 -30.57
CA PRO A 573 1.25 -19.56 -30.56
C PRO A 573 2.11 -18.38 -30.13
N SER A 574 2.92 -18.60 -29.12
CA SER A 574 3.95 -17.68 -28.66
C SER A 574 5.28 -18.10 -29.24
N PHE A 575 5.89 -17.22 -30.05
CA PHE A 575 7.18 -17.46 -30.67
C PHE A 575 8.27 -16.69 -29.94
N VAL A 576 9.42 -17.34 -29.77
CA VAL A 576 10.65 -16.70 -29.31
C VAL A 576 11.76 -17.07 -30.27
N ALA A 577 12.30 -16.07 -30.97
CA ALA A 577 13.45 -16.20 -31.85
C ALA A 577 14.62 -15.41 -31.27
N VAL A 578 15.73 -16.09 -31.03
CA VAL A 578 16.94 -15.53 -30.42
C VAL A 578 18.10 -15.70 -31.38
N GLN A 579 18.86 -14.64 -31.62
CA GLN A 579 19.92 -14.63 -32.64
C GLN A 579 21.27 -14.18 -32.05
N ALA A 580 22.37 -14.74 -32.56
CA ALA A 580 23.73 -14.33 -32.23
C ALA A 580 24.67 -14.52 -33.41
N GLU A 581 25.78 -13.78 -33.44
CA GLU A 581 26.89 -14.02 -34.37
C GLU A 581 28.01 -14.78 -33.65
N VAL A 582 28.51 -15.84 -34.27
CA VAL A 582 29.60 -16.68 -33.75
C VAL A 582 30.68 -16.87 -34.82
N PRO A 583 31.96 -16.96 -34.43
CA PRO A 583 33.02 -17.34 -35.35
C PRO A 583 32.76 -18.73 -35.96
N VAL A 584 32.98 -18.89 -37.26
CA VAL A 584 32.81 -20.19 -37.95
C VAL A 584 33.72 -21.25 -37.31
N SER A 585 34.92 -20.86 -36.87
CA SER A 585 35.86 -21.72 -36.16
C SER A 585 35.30 -22.33 -34.86
N GLN A 586 34.43 -21.62 -34.12
CA GLN A 586 33.83 -22.14 -32.89
C GLN A 586 32.77 -23.21 -33.18
N LEU A 587 32.03 -23.06 -34.28
CA LEU A 587 31.05 -24.05 -34.73
C LEU A 587 31.71 -25.28 -35.35
N SER A 588 32.77 -25.10 -36.15
CA SER A 588 33.46 -26.21 -36.82
C SER A 588 34.27 -27.08 -35.85
N GLN A 589 34.86 -26.48 -34.80
CA GLN A 589 35.66 -27.18 -33.79
C GLN A 589 34.84 -28.00 -32.78
N TYR A 590 33.53 -27.76 -32.67
CA TYR A 590 32.66 -28.54 -31.77
C TYR A 590 32.43 -30.00 -32.25
N GLY A 591 32.88 -30.32 -33.47
CA GLY A 591 32.38 -31.41 -34.31
C GLY A 591 32.39 -32.84 -33.75
N LEU A 592 31.24 -33.50 -33.88
CA LEU A 592 31.10 -34.97 -33.95
C LEU A 592 31.22 -35.51 -35.39
N PHE A 593 31.30 -34.62 -36.41
CA PHE A 593 31.33 -35.00 -37.83
C PHE A 593 32.48 -34.30 -38.57
N SER A 594 33.71 -34.77 -38.38
CA SER A 594 34.77 -34.60 -39.38
C SER A 594 34.83 -35.87 -40.21
N HIS A 595 34.16 -35.91 -41.37
CA HIS A 595 34.40 -37.02 -42.30
C HIS A 595 35.71 -36.78 -43.06
N ASP A 596 36.48 -37.85 -43.17
CA ASP A 596 37.77 -37.90 -43.85
C ASP A 596 37.70 -37.31 -45.27
N GLY A 597 38.51 -36.26 -45.49
CA GLY A 597 39.11 -35.97 -46.79
C GLY A 597 38.20 -35.47 -47.91
N VAL A 598 37.50 -34.34 -47.73
CA VAL A 598 37.20 -33.34 -48.79
C VAL A 598 37.09 -31.96 -48.12
N ASP A 599 37.53 -30.89 -48.79
CA ASP A 599 37.46 -29.46 -48.41
C ASP A 599 36.02 -28.93 -48.17
N GLN A 600 35.26 -29.52 -47.25
CA GLN A 600 33.88 -29.13 -46.90
C GLN A 600 33.70 -28.91 -45.39
N LYS A 601 34.73 -28.41 -44.69
CA LYS A 601 34.62 -28.11 -43.24
C LYS A 601 33.70 -26.93 -42.91
N ASP A 602 33.33 -26.13 -43.90
CA ASP A 602 32.67 -24.83 -43.73
C ASP A 602 31.28 -24.74 -44.40
N ASP A 603 30.66 -25.88 -44.75
CA ASP A 603 29.28 -25.95 -45.26
C ASP A 603 28.28 -25.64 -44.12
N ALA A 604 27.36 -24.69 -44.33
CA ALA A 604 26.35 -24.29 -43.35
C ALA A 604 25.55 -25.48 -42.82
N HIS A 605 25.37 -26.54 -43.62
CA HIS A 605 24.71 -27.76 -43.20
C HIS A 605 25.45 -28.48 -42.06
N ILE A 606 26.77 -28.58 -42.12
CA ILE A 606 27.60 -29.20 -41.07
C ILE A 606 27.63 -28.30 -39.83
N LEU A 607 27.74 -26.98 -40.04
CA LEU A 607 27.71 -26.01 -38.95
C LEU A 607 26.38 -26.04 -38.18
N SER A 608 25.25 -26.27 -38.87
CA SER A 608 23.93 -26.43 -38.24
C SER A 608 23.85 -27.67 -37.35
N LYS A 609 24.44 -28.80 -37.75
CA LYS A 609 24.49 -30.03 -36.94
C LYS A 609 25.33 -29.82 -35.68
N ASN A 610 26.47 -29.15 -35.80
CA ASN A 610 27.33 -28.83 -34.66
C ASN A 610 26.64 -27.87 -33.69
N LEU A 611 25.85 -26.91 -34.18
CA LEU A 611 25.03 -26.03 -33.35
C LEU A 611 23.98 -26.83 -32.55
N VAL A 612 23.29 -27.77 -33.18
CA VAL A 612 22.33 -28.64 -32.47
C VAL A 612 23.04 -29.51 -31.44
N ALA A 613 24.20 -30.07 -31.76
CA ALA A 613 25.00 -30.85 -30.81
C ALA A 613 25.41 -30.02 -29.59
N ALA A 614 25.83 -28.76 -29.79
CA ALA A 614 26.16 -27.84 -28.70
C ALA A 614 24.94 -27.49 -27.84
N PHE A 615 23.77 -27.34 -28.47
CA PHE A 615 22.53 -27.10 -27.75
C PHE A 615 22.13 -28.31 -26.90
N ILE A 616 22.30 -29.51 -27.44
CA ILE A 616 22.03 -30.77 -26.75
C ILE A 616 22.93 -30.91 -25.51
N ASP A 617 24.25 -30.71 -25.63
CA ASP A 617 25.19 -30.76 -24.48
C ASP A 617 24.92 -29.68 -23.43
N ALA A 618 24.55 -28.47 -23.87
CA ALA A 618 24.14 -27.39 -22.97
C ALA A 618 22.91 -27.76 -22.14
N ARG A 619 22.01 -28.59 -22.69
CA ARG A 619 20.80 -29.09 -22.03
C ARG A 619 21.07 -30.28 -21.12
N ASP A 620 21.93 -31.21 -21.54
CA ASP A 620 22.38 -32.38 -20.74
C ASP A 620 23.22 -31.99 -19.51
N THR A 621 23.70 -30.75 -19.46
CA THR A 621 24.38 -30.19 -18.29
C THR A 621 23.58 -29.07 -17.60
N GLY A 622 22.29 -28.94 -17.96
CA GLY A 622 21.36 -27.90 -17.50
C GLY A 622 20.56 -28.28 -16.24
N LEU A 623 19.63 -27.39 -15.85
CA LEU A 623 18.71 -27.62 -14.71
C LEU A 623 17.69 -28.74 -14.98
N GLU A 624 17.48 -29.10 -16.24
CA GLU A 624 16.49 -30.08 -16.70
C GLU A 624 17.00 -31.53 -16.67
N THR A 625 18.25 -31.69 -16.25
CA THR A 625 18.96 -32.96 -16.15
C THR A 625 18.26 -34.03 -15.31
N SER A 626 17.36 -33.63 -14.41
CA SER A 626 16.55 -34.54 -13.58
C SER A 626 15.30 -35.07 -14.27
N VAL A 627 14.87 -34.45 -15.38
CA VAL A 627 13.62 -34.75 -16.12
C VAL A 627 13.90 -35.32 -17.52
N LEU A 628 15.10 -35.08 -18.04
CA LEU A 628 15.62 -35.65 -19.28
C LEU A 628 16.07 -37.10 -19.09
N ASP A 629 15.77 -37.96 -20.06
CA ASP A 629 16.21 -39.36 -20.05
C ASP A 629 17.57 -39.50 -20.77
N ARG A 630 18.59 -40.02 -20.07
CA ARG A 630 20.00 -39.96 -20.49
C ARG A 630 20.53 -41.23 -21.18
N ASP A 631 19.65 -42.18 -21.49
CA ASP A 631 20.04 -43.51 -21.98
C ASP A 631 20.32 -43.56 -23.51
N VAL A 632 20.32 -42.44 -24.23
CA VAL A 632 20.51 -42.40 -25.71
C VAL A 632 21.79 -41.63 -26.07
N PRO A 633 22.78 -42.24 -26.75
CA PRO A 633 23.95 -41.52 -27.23
C PRO A 633 23.56 -40.56 -28.37
N PRO A 634 24.10 -39.31 -28.39
CA PRO A 634 23.68 -38.23 -29.29
C PRO A 634 24.11 -38.38 -30.77
N LEU A 635 24.30 -39.61 -31.27
CA LEU A 635 25.07 -39.88 -32.49
C LEU A 635 24.25 -40.12 -33.77
N SER A 636 22.92 -40.10 -33.74
CA SER A 636 22.11 -40.11 -34.97
C SER A 636 21.45 -38.75 -35.18
N PHE A 637 22.02 -37.91 -36.05
CA PHE A 637 21.35 -36.71 -36.57
C PHE A 637 20.59 -37.01 -37.86
N THR A 638 20.18 -38.27 -38.05
CA THR A 638 19.30 -38.66 -39.15
C THR A 638 17.87 -38.19 -38.85
N PRO A 639 17.08 -37.79 -39.86
CA PRO A 639 15.64 -37.64 -39.70
C PRO A 639 15.03 -38.88 -39.03
N SER A 640 13.90 -38.71 -38.32
CA SER A 640 13.19 -39.79 -37.61
C SER A 640 13.91 -40.34 -36.36
N SER A 641 15.15 -39.92 -36.09
CA SER A 641 15.89 -40.44 -34.95
C SER A 641 15.43 -39.84 -33.63
N ARG A 642 15.39 -40.70 -32.60
CA ARG A 642 15.15 -40.29 -31.23
C ARG A 642 16.43 -39.72 -30.64
N LEU A 643 16.38 -38.46 -30.24
CA LEU A 643 17.49 -37.78 -29.57
C LEU A 643 17.47 -38.05 -28.06
N PHE A 644 16.27 -38.14 -27.45
CA PHE A 644 16.07 -38.38 -26.00
C PHE A 644 14.78 -39.14 -25.65
N GLY A 645 14.74 -39.83 -24.49
CA GLY A 645 13.49 -40.27 -23.81
C GLY A 645 13.17 -41.78 -23.78
N ARG A 646 12.21 -42.16 -22.91
CA ARG A 646 11.25 -43.29 -23.03
C ARG A 646 9.84 -42.70 -23.17
N PRO A 647 8.82 -43.42 -23.69
CA PRO A 647 7.45 -42.88 -23.83
C PRO A 647 6.82 -42.32 -22.55
N SER A 648 7.33 -42.71 -21.37
CA SER A 648 6.89 -42.23 -20.05
C SER A 648 7.66 -41.00 -19.52
N LYS A 649 8.66 -40.49 -20.25
CA LYS A 649 9.49 -39.32 -19.88
C LYS A 649 9.55 -38.31 -21.05
N MET A 650 10.11 -37.12 -20.81
CA MET A 650 10.24 -36.09 -21.85
C MET A 650 11.18 -36.60 -22.95
N GLY A 651 10.71 -36.61 -24.20
CA GLY A 651 11.44 -37.11 -25.35
C GLY A 651 11.68 -36.02 -26.40
N ALA A 652 12.71 -36.20 -27.23
CA ALA A 652 12.98 -35.31 -28.36
C ALA A 652 13.30 -36.11 -29.63
N PHE A 653 12.82 -35.64 -30.77
CA PHE A 653 12.97 -36.28 -32.07
C PHE A 653 13.50 -35.27 -33.09
N MET A 654 14.40 -35.71 -33.97
CA MET A 654 14.85 -34.92 -35.11
C MET A 654 13.83 -35.04 -36.25
N LEU A 655 13.16 -33.95 -36.59
CA LEU A 655 12.17 -33.94 -37.69
C LEU A 655 12.85 -33.83 -39.06
N GLY A 656 14.02 -33.21 -39.11
CA GLY A 656 14.82 -33.13 -40.32
C GLY A 656 15.75 -31.93 -40.34
N THR A 657 16.55 -31.87 -41.40
CA THR A 657 17.48 -30.78 -41.70
C THR A 657 17.21 -30.26 -43.10
N TRP A 658 17.46 -28.97 -43.33
CA TRP A 658 17.34 -28.32 -44.62
C TRP A 658 18.60 -27.48 -44.90
N ASP A 659 18.85 -27.24 -46.18
CA ASP A 659 19.95 -26.41 -46.68
C ASP A 659 19.51 -25.74 -48.00
N ALA A 660 20.04 -24.55 -48.25
CA ALA A 660 19.73 -23.69 -49.39
C ALA A 660 20.17 -24.29 -50.75
N GLU A 661 21.24 -25.07 -50.78
CA GLU A 661 21.77 -25.65 -52.04
C GLU A 661 21.14 -26.99 -52.41
N SER A 662 20.92 -27.87 -51.41
CA SER A 662 20.59 -29.28 -51.65
C SER A 662 19.09 -29.64 -51.61
N GLY A 663 18.22 -28.73 -51.15
CA GLY A 663 16.75 -28.89 -51.24
C GLY A 663 16.17 -30.03 -50.38
N ILE A 664 16.13 -29.79 -49.06
CA ILE A 664 15.28 -30.37 -47.98
C ILE A 664 15.17 -31.91 -47.81
N ASN A 665 15.23 -32.33 -46.54
CA ASN A 665 14.59 -33.57 -46.05
C ASN A 665 13.89 -33.37 -44.67
N VAL A 666 12.91 -32.45 -44.58
CA VAL A 666 11.97 -32.40 -43.44
C VAL A 666 10.71 -33.16 -43.85
N ARG A 667 10.56 -34.40 -43.38
CA ARG A 667 9.42 -35.26 -43.71
C ARG A 667 8.60 -35.54 -42.45
N PRO A 668 7.40 -34.98 -42.32
CA PRO A 668 6.57 -35.12 -41.11
C PRO A 668 6.04 -36.55 -40.89
N SER A 669 6.12 -37.41 -41.91
CA SER A 669 5.70 -38.82 -41.93
C SER A 669 6.54 -39.74 -41.05
N ASP A 670 7.61 -39.23 -40.46
CA ASP A 670 8.73 -40.01 -39.93
C ASP A 670 8.71 -40.13 -38.39
N LEU A 671 7.60 -39.75 -37.75
CA LEU A 671 7.41 -39.90 -36.30
C LEU A 671 7.12 -41.36 -35.91
N PRO A 672 7.57 -41.83 -34.74
CA PRO A 672 7.26 -43.17 -34.23
C PRO A 672 5.75 -43.43 -34.12
N SER A 673 5.32 -44.69 -34.34
CA SER A 673 3.90 -45.08 -34.27
C SER A 673 3.27 -44.95 -32.88
N ASP A 674 4.08 -44.86 -31.83
CA ASP A 674 3.71 -44.69 -30.42
C ASP A 674 3.74 -43.22 -29.95
N ALA A 675 4.28 -42.29 -30.77
CA ALA A 675 4.08 -40.87 -30.54
C ALA A 675 2.61 -40.53 -30.80
N SER A 676 1.95 -39.81 -29.89
CA SER A 676 0.64 -39.22 -30.17
C SER A 676 0.79 -38.43 -31.47
N LYS A 677 0.06 -38.80 -32.53
CA LYS A 677 0.16 -38.13 -33.83
C LYS A 677 0.02 -36.64 -33.57
N PRO A 678 1.10 -35.83 -33.60
CA PRO A 678 0.91 -34.41 -33.62
C PRO A 678 0.12 -34.18 -34.90
N VAL A 679 -0.85 -33.29 -34.83
CA VAL A 679 -1.62 -32.88 -36.01
C VAL A 679 -0.59 -32.73 -37.15
N THR A 680 -0.60 -33.62 -38.12
CA THR A 680 0.48 -33.69 -39.12
C THR A 680 0.20 -32.58 -40.10
N GLU A 681 1.11 -31.64 -40.38
CA GLU A 681 1.16 -30.85 -41.64
C GLU A 681 2.21 -29.71 -41.57
N PHE A 682 3.50 -30.04 -41.38
CA PHE A 682 4.55 -29.16 -41.92
C PHE A 682 4.46 -29.24 -43.44
N GLY A 683 4.19 -28.13 -44.11
CA GLY A 683 4.27 -28.05 -45.57
C GLY A 683 5.72 -28.27 -46.03
N PRO A 684 5.95 -28.88 -47.20
CA PRO A 684 7.29 -28.95 -47.77
C PRO A 684 7.80 -27.52 -48.05
N ASN A 685 8.89 -27.12 -47.38
CA ASN A 685 9.52 -25.80 -47.55
C ASN A 685 10.29 -25.65 -48.89
N GLU A 686 10.11 -26.59 -49.84
CA GLU A 686 10.94 -26.75 -51.03
C GLU A 686 10.95 -25.49 -51.93
N GLU A 687 9.80 -24.82 -52.03
CA GLU A 687 9.64 -23.61 -52.85
C GLU A 687 10.28 -22.36 -52.22
N ALA A 688 10.23 -22.25 -50.88
CA ALA A 688 10.82 -21.14 -50.14
C ALA A 688 12.35 -21.24 -50.06
N VAL A 689 12.88 -22.46 -50.03
CA VAL A 689 14.33 -22.76 -50.13
C VAL A 689 14.86 -22.44 -51.53
N ARG A 690 14.12 -22.76 -52.60
CA ARG A 690 14.53 -22.47 -54.00
C ARG A 690 14.53 -20.98 -54.38
N ASN A 691 13.65 -20.17 -53.78
CA ASN A 691 13.38 -18.79 -54.24
C ASN A 691 14.02 -17.68 -53.38
N GLY A 692 14.83 -18.00 -52.36
CA GLY A 692 15.43 -16.93 -51.56
C GLY A 692 16.47 -17.35 -50.54
N SER A 693 17.73 -17.47 -50.95
CA SER A 693 18.84 -16.76 -50.31
C SER A 693 20.09 -16.85 -51.20
N ALA A 694 20.85 -15.76 -51.32
CA ALA A 694 22.17 -15.75 -51.96
C ALA A 694 23.29 -16.14 -50.97
N VAL A 695 22.94 -16.79 -49.85
CA VAL A 695 23.79 -16.96 -48.66
C VAL A 695 23.75 -18.43 -48.23
N ASP A 696 24.92 -19.05 -48.07
CA ASP A 696 25.10 -20.40 -47.52
C ASP A 696 24.37 -20.53 -46.16
N THR A 697 23.18 -21.15 -46.18
CA THR A 697 22.20 -21.15 -45.07
C THR A 697 21.57 -22.52 -44.90
N ALA A 698 21.59 -23.04 -43.68
CA ALA A 698 21.00 -24.33 -43.33
C ALA A 698 20.27 -24.30 -41.98
N GLY A 699 19.40 -25.27 -41.76
CA GLY A 699 18.68 -25.40 -40.50
C GLY A 699 18.27 -26.82 -40.12
N ALA A 700 17.89 -26.98 -38.86
CA ALA A 700 17.47 -28.25 -38.26
C ALA A 700 16.23 -28.03 -37.38
N VAL A 701 15.27 -28.95 -37.45
CA VAL A 701 14.01 -28.87 -36.69
C VAL A 701 13.87 -30.05 -35.74
N MET A 702 13.57 -29.75 -34.48
CA MET A 702 13.36 -30.72 -33.41
C MET A 702 11.94 -30.64 -32.86
N TYR A 703 11.38 -31.80 -32.54
CA TYR A 703 10.11 -31.94 -31.82
C TYR A 703 10.33 -32.50 -30.43
N TRP A 704 9.72 -31.86 -29.43
CA TRP A 704 9.73 -32.28 -28.05
C TRP A 704 8.38 -32.88 -27.68
N MET A 705 8.38 -34.04 -27.05
CA MET A 705 7.19 -34.72 -26.56
C MET A 705 7.16 -34.66 -25.03
N PHE A 706 6.07 -34.16 -24.46
CA PHE A 706 5.87 -34.08 -23.03
C PHE A 706 5.35 -35.42 -22.45
N PRO A 707 5.67 -35.75 -21.18
CA PRO A 707 5.13 -36.96 -20.55
C PRO A 707 3.61 -36.89 -20.45
N LYS A 708 2.92 -37.96 -20.84
CA LYS A 708 1.45 -38.04 -20.80
C LYS A 708 0.85 -37.70 -19.43
N ALA A 709 1.49 -38.13 -18.34
CA ALA A 709 1.06 -37.84 -16.97
C ALA A 709 1.16 -36.33 -16.61
N LEU A 710 2.11 -35.60 -17.20
CA LEU A 710 2.22 -34.16 -17.04
C LEU A 710 1.07 -33.46 -17.76
N VAL A 711 0.81 -33.84 -19.01
CA VAL A 711 -0.29 -33.31 -19.81
C VAL A 711 -1.64 -33.59 -19.12
N GLU A 712 -1.91 -34.83 -18.73
CA GLU A 712 -3.13 -35.23 -18.03
C GLU A 712 -3.28 -34.55 -16.65
N GLY A 713 -2.18 -34.36 -15.92
CA GLY A 713 -2.17 -33.68 -14.63
C GLY A 713 -2.54 -32.20 -14.74
N VAL A 714 -2.00 -31.51 -15.75
CA VAL A 714 -2.33 -30.10 -16.04
C VAL A 714 -3.76 -29.97 -16.58
N ASP A 715 -4.20 -30.90 -17.43
CA ASP A 715 -5.58 -30.95 -17.93
C ASP A 715 -6.60 -31.20 -16.81
N LYS A 716 -6.25 -32.00 -15.80
CA LYS A 716 -7.08 -32.21 -14.61
C LYS A 716 -7.07 -31.00 -13.66
N ALA A 717 -6.02 -30.18 -13.68
CA ALA A 717 -6.02 -28.89 -12.98
C ALA A 717 -6.92 -27.86 -13.70
N ALA A 718 -7.01 -27.94 -15.04
CA ALA A 718 -7.90 -27.12 -15.86
C ALA A 718 -9.39 -27.32 -15.52
N SER A 719 -9.80 -28.54 -15.16
CA SER A 719 -11.19 -28.82 -14.75
C SER A 719 -11.61 -28.19 -13.41
N TYR A 720 -10.67 -27.62 -12.64
CA TYR A 720 -10.95 -26.80 -11.45
C TYR A 720 -11.09 -25.30 -11.74
N GLY A 721 -11.24 -24.90 -13.01
CA GLY A 721 -11.50 -23.52 -13.42
C GLY A 721 -10.27 -22.76 -13.92
N LEU A 722 -9.18 -23.44 -14.28
CA LEU A 722 -8.05 -22.83 -15.00
C LEU A 722 -8.31 -22.93 -16.52
N PRO A 723 -8.27 -21.82 -17.28
CA PRO A 723 -8.80 -21.76 -18.65
C PRO A 723 -7.83 -22.23 -19.74
N TRP A 724 -6.92 -23.18 -19.44
CA TRP A 724 -5.87 -23.62 -20.37
C TRP A 724 -5.74 -25.15 -20.50
N ARG A 725 -5.14 -25.60 -21.62
CA ARG A 725 -4.63 -26.96 -21.86
C ARG A 725 -3.18 -26.89 -22.33
N LEU A 726 -2.36 -27.88 -21.93
CA LEU A 726 -1.00 -28.06 -22.42
C LEU A 726 -1.03 -28.87 -23.74
N MET A 727 -0.21 -28.53 -24.73
CA MET A 727 -0.01 -29.42 -25.89
C MET A 727 0.77 -30.68 -25.48
N ASP A 728 0.62 -31.74 -26.27
CA ASP A 728 1.40 -32.99 -26.12
C ASP A 728 2.90 -32.81 -26.44
N GLY A 729 3.31 -31.69 -27.02
CA GLY A 729 4.69 -31.40 -27.40
C GLY A 729 4.95 -29.96 -27.87
N GLY A 730 6.16 -29.66 -28.33
CA GLY A 730 6.58 -28.33 -28.82
C GLY A 730 7.71 -28.38 -29.86
N PHE A 731 7.85 -27.33 -30.66
CA PHE A 731 8.81 -27.28 -31.78
C PHE A 731 9.98 -26.34 -31.50
N GLN A 732 11.16 -26.72 -31.98
CA GLN A 732 12.37 -25.92 -31.94
C GLN A 732 13.07 -25.97 -33.30
N GLU A 733 13.52 -24.83 -33.80
CA GLU A 733 14.30 -24.73 -35.03
C GLU A 733 15.63 -24.02 -34.77
N PHE A 734 16.69 -24.52 -35.41
CA PHE A 734 18.04 -23.99 -35.36
C PHE A 734 18.46 -23.62 -36.77
N ILE A 735 18.97 -22.42 -36.97
CA ILE A 735 19.33 -21.90 -38.30
C ILE A 735 20.74 -21.33 -38.23
N VAL A 736 21.54 -21.59 -39.27
CA VAL A 736 22.88 -21.06 -39.46
C VAL A 736 22.93 -20.37 -40.81
N GLU A 737 23.30 -19.09 -40.82
CA GLU A 737 23.52 -18.27 -42.01
C GLU A 737 25.00 -17.84 -42.03
N ARG A 738 25.73 -18.14 -43.10
CA ARG A 738 27.13 -17.70 -43.23
C ARG A 738 27.19 -16.23 -43.65
N VAL A 739 27.64 -15.35 -42.76
CA VAL A 739 27.72 -13.90 -43.03
C VAL A 739 29.04 -13.54 -43.72
N SER A 740 30.12 -14.26 -43.41
CA SER A 740 31.45 -14.16 -44.03
C SER A 740 32.25 -15.44 -43.78
N ASP A 741 33.45 -15.56 -44.34
CA ASP A 741 34.33 -16.73 -44.11
C ASP A 741 34.70 -16.94 -42.63
N GLU A 742 34.69 -15.89 -41.82
CA GLU A 742 35.06 -15.97 -40.40
C GLU A 742 33.86 -15.96 -39.45
N LYS A 743 32.65 -15.62 -39.93
CA LYS A 743 31.47 -15.42 -39.08
C LYS A 743 30.20 -16.07 -39.63
N ALA A 744 29.52 -16.80 -38.76
CA ALA A 744 28.18 -17.32 -38.98
C ALA A 744 27.18 -16.66 -38.02
N ARG A 745 25.98 -16.37 -38.51
CA ARG A 745 24.84 -15.94 -37.72
C ARG A 745 24.01 -17.17 -37.40
N VAL A 746 23.74 -17.37 -36.11
CA VAL A 746 22.99 -18.51 -35.60
C VAL A 746 21.69 -18.04 -34.96
N THR A 747 20.59 -18.71 -35.29
CA THR A 747 19.25 -18.36 -34.80
C THR A 747 18.61 -19.60 -34.17
N TYR A 748 18.04 -19.41 -32.98
CA TYR A 748 17.24 -20.41 -32.26
C TYR A 748 15.80 -19.94 -32.13
N VAL A 749 14.86 -20.78 -32.57
CA VAL A 749 13.43 -20.51 -32.53
C VAL A 749 12.76 -21.58 -31.68
N THR A 750 11.86 -21.17 -30.78
CA THR A 750 11.01 -22.07 -30.00
C THR A 750 9.55 -21.61 -30.07
N ILE A 751 8.63 -22.58 -30.12
CA ILE A 751 7.19 -22.35 -30.19
C ILE A 751 6.52 -22.99 -28.97
N GLU A 752 5.77 -22.18 -28.22
CA GLU A 752 4.83 -22.67 -27.21
C GLU A 752 3.40 -22.37 -27.68
N CYS A 753 2.54 -23.39 -27.80
CA CYS A 753 1.10 -23.17 -28.03
C CYS A 753 0.33 -23.50 -26.76
N THR A 754 -0.28 -22.49 -26.16
CA THR A 754 -1.24 -22.64 -25.05
C THR A 754 -2.65 -22.32 -25.54
N ASN A 755 -3.64 -23.08 -25.07
CA ASN A 755 -5.06 -22.88 -25.39
C ASN A 755 -5.72 -21.85 -24.44
N LEU A 756 -6.61 -20.99 -24.95
CA LEU A 756 -7.47 -20.11 -24.16
C LEU A 756 -8.96 -20.50 -24.35
N HIS A 757 -9.63 -20.93 -23.28
CA HIS A 757 -11.07 -21.26 -23.33
C HIS A 757 -11.95 -20.00 -23.36
N PRO A 758 -12.92 -19.87 -24.28
CA PRO A 758 -13.82 -18.72 -24.32
C PRO A 758 -15.05 -18.98 -23.44
N LEU A 759 -14.94 -18.82 -22.13
CA LEU A 759 -16.12 -18.64 -21.28
C LEU A 759 -15.85 -17.53 -20.25
N GLY A 760 -16.55 -16.40 -20.41
CA GLY A 760 -16.59 -15.32 -19.43
C GLY A 760 -15.95 -14.00 -19.89
N GLN A 761 -16.56 -13.34 -20.89
CA GLN A 761 -16.38 -11.91 -21.10
C GLN A 761 -16.81 -11.14 -19.84
N GLN A 762 -15.90 -10.79 -18.91
CA GLN A 762 -16.00 -9.58 -18.04
C GLN A 762 -14.77 -9.32 -17.14
N GLN A 763 -13.77 -10.20 -17.01
CA GLN A 763 -12.58 -9.91 -16.18
C GLN A 763 -11.36 -9.49 -17.02
N ARG A 764 -10.95 -8.22 -16.88
CA ARG A 764 -9.75 -7.65 -17.53
C ARG A 764 -8.42 -8.03 -16.87
N ASP A 765 -8.40 -8.84 -15.81
CA ASP A 765 -7.18 -9.12 -15.03
C ASP A 765 -6.47 -10.44 -15.34
N PHE A 766 -7.02 -11.29 -16.21
CA PHE A 766 -6.37 -12.56 -16.59
C PHE A 766 -5.19 -12.41 -17.57
N LYS A 767 -4.77 -11.18 -17.92
CA LYS A 767 -3.61 -10.95 -18.80
C LYS A 767 -2.27 -11.23 -18.12
N MET A 768 -2.19 -11.17 -16.79
CA MET A 768 -0.90 -11.21 -16.10
C MET A 768 -0.29 -12.62 -16.06
N LEU A 769 -1.10 -13.67 -15.93
CA LEU A 769 -0.60 -15.04 -15.79
C LEU A 769 -0.10 -15.63 -17.12
N PRO A 770 -0.81 -15.50 -18.26
CA PRO A 770 -0.27 -15.87 -19.57
C PRO A 770 0.96 -15.05 -19.94
N TRP A 771 0.98 -13.76 -19.58
CA TRP A 771 2.15 -12.91 -19.79
C TRP A 771 3.34 -13.36 -18.95
N LEU A 772 3.16 -13.70 -17.67
CA LEU A 772 4.23 -14.22 -16.81
C LEU A 772 4.78 -15.57 -17.29
N LEU A 773 3.93 -16.46 -17.79
CA LEU A 773 4.34 -17.74 -18.37
C LEU A 773 5.09 -17.55 -19.68
N TYR A 774 4.60 -16.68 -20.57
CA TYR A 774 5.33 -16.27 -21.77
C TYR A 774 6.70 -15.70 -21.42
N GLU A 775 6.77 -14.84 -20.39
CA GLU A 775 8.02 -14.23 -19.95
C GLU A 775 8.99 -15.25 -19.32
N ALA A 776 8.47 -16.25 -18.61
CA ALA A 776 9.25 -17.37 -18.12
C ALA A 776 9.80 -18.24 -19.27
N HIS A 777 8.98 -18.47 -20.30
CA HIS A 777 9.38 -19.21 -21.51
C HIS A 777 10.48 -18.48 -22.29
N VAL A 778 10.32 -17.17 -22.52
CA VAL A 778 11.32 -16.31 -23.16
C VAL A 778 12.63 -16.34 -22.39
N LEU A 779 12.58 -16.16 -21.07
CA LEU A 779 13.77 -16.19 -20.23
C LEU A 779 14.47 -17.55 -20.26
N TYR A 780 13.69 -18.64 -20.23
CA TYR A 780 14.21 -19.98 -20.33
C TYR A 780 14.94 -20.22 -21.68
N ALA A 781 14.31 -19.84 -22.79
CA ALA A 781 14.90 -19.92 -24.13
C ALA A 781 16.23 -19.16 -24.22
N GLN A 782 16.29 -17.94 -23.67
CA GLN A 782 17.50 -17.13 -23.65
C GLN A 782 18.61 -17.71 -22.75
N ILE A 783 18.27 -18.26 -21.59
CA ILE A 783 19.23 -18.92 -20.70
C ILE A 783 19.86 -20.13 -21.41
N LEU A 784 19.03 -20.95 -22.04
CA LEU A 784 19.48 -22.14 -22.74
C LEU A 784 20.38 -21.77 -23.92
N TRP A 785 19.97 -20.78 -24.72
CA TRP A 785 20.77 -20.26 -25.83
C TRP A 785 22.12 -19.69 -25.38
N SER A 786 22.14 -18.90 -24.30
CA SER A 786 23.37 -18.38 -23.71
C SER A 786 24.33 -19.49 -23.22
N LYS A 787 23.81 -20.63 -22.78
CA LYS A 787 24.64 -21.79 -22.42
C LYS A 787 25.22 -22.46 -23.66
N THR A 788 24.42 -22.63 -24.71
CA THR A 788 24.86 -23.16 -26.00
C THR A 788 26.01 -22.35 -26.57
N LEU A 789 25.87 -21.01 -26.62
CA LEU A 789 26.94 -20.12 -27.11
C LEU A 789 28.22 -20.22 -26.26
N ARG A 790 28.09 -20.34 -24.93
CA ARG A 790 29.24 -20.54 -24.04
C ARG A 790 29.92 -21.90 -24.22
N ARG A 791 29.17 -22.93 -24.59
CA ARG A 791 29.73 -24.26 -24.92
C ARG A 791 30.55 -24.20 -26.19
N LEU A 792 30.04 -23.52 -27.22
CA LEU A 792 30.78 -23.25 -28.46
C LEU A 792 32.08 -22.47 -28.21
N GLN A 793 32.11 -21.55 -27.23
CA GLN A 793 33.32 -20.81 -26.85
C GLN A 793 34.33 -21.63 -26.05
N ARG A 794 33.87 -22.58 -25.22
CA ARG A 794 34.74 -23.38 -24.33
C ARG A 794 35.47 -24.52 -25.02
N SER A 795 35.00 -25.01 -26.17
CA SER A 795 35.75 -26.01 -26.96
C SER A 795 37.13 -25.49 -27.38
N GLN A 796 37.32 -24.17 -27.41
CA GLN A 796 38.59 -23.49 -27.68
C GLN A 796 39.62 -23.65 -26.54
N THR A 797 39.17 -23.84 -25.28
CA THR A 797 40.04 -23.81 -24.08
C THR A 797 40.49 -25.18 -23.60
N THR A 798 40.15 -26.26 -24.32
CA THR A 798 40.57 -27.63 -23.97
C THR A 798 41.61 -28.18 -24.95
N LEU A 799 42.15 -27.31 -25.82
CA LEU A 799 43.15 -27.62 -26.86
C LEU A 799 44.39 -26.70 -26.80
N GLU A 800 44.45 -25.78 -25.82
CA GLU A 800 45.67 -25.16 -25.27
C GLU A 800 45.84 -25.65 -23.83
#